data_AF-A0A0D2S789-F1
#
_entry.id   AF-A0A0D2S789-F1
#
_cell.length_a   1.000
_cell.length_b   1.000
_cell.length_c   1.000
_cell.angle_alpha   90.00
_cell.angle_beta   90.00
_cell.angle_gamma   90.00
#
_symmetry.space_group_name_H-M   'P 1'
#
loop_
_entity.id
_entity.type
_entity.pdbx_description
1 polymer ?
#
loop_
_entity_poly.entity_id
_entity_poly.type
_entity_poly.pdbx_seq_one_letter_code
_entity_poly.pdbx_strand_id
1 'polypeptide(L)'
;MEMKVNSFSDLDFGSTGARSAFQWGGTIFALGQFGCWVAFLAVALHLFFPDTFPGLKQHFKLSRFILFVITPDWLADRFRDDIVPGILCLVITILVTLLEIRGVGGLENCECSCYCFSYWFVSRSFPKNQYIHPSPNNSPQSNIRPWILSLVSILTLCLFCCCSLIQAQQPYVGKKTTDCRNPDTSDSVLGYTCNGVNRSCQSYLVFRSQPLFNNVTSISNLLSSDPSQIAAINEVSETATFQTNQMVIVPVNCSCSGDHYQRNTSYIIQSGDGYFLIANSTFQALSTCQAIQNQQPVIPSESLTPGMRITVPVRCACPTRNQTDVGINYLLSYPVAEGETVSSISALFGEDPERTLEANQLPDPSSTVFFETSLLVPLRNPPSRITVPSPPPPPPPSPSPPNSTPSGSSDRTWIYILAGVLGGVGLILVVCMVIFCMFFSKTKKKTDPIISLESFEACEKPLEKSLEDGSQAFLDSMLSIAQSINLKVYKFKELQVATDNFSTSNHIKGSVYRGVINGDFAAIKKVHGDVSKEIQLLNKVYHSNLIRLSGVCINDGNWYLVYEYAANGTLSDWIFNRDDSGKYFCWKDRIRIALDVATGLNYLHSFTNPPHVHKDLKTSNVLLDGDFRAKITNFAMARSTEGREGEFALTRHIVGTKGYMAPEYLENGLVSTKLDVYAFGVLLLEVITGKEATAFYSDEHNNLSDRLSNMVENGKEGLKHLIEPSMLENYPAELAVVVVQLINSCLKQNPTARPAMDEIVQSFSRILTSSSTWDLSSNMSWSQTSTGSS
;
A
#
# COMPACT_ATOMS: atom_id res chain seq x y z
N MET A 1 15.57 -71.00 11.64
CA MET A 1 14.18 -71.11 11.18
C MET A 1 13.94 -69.92 10.26
N GLU A 2 14.21 -70.02 8.96
CA GLU A 2 13.40 -70.72 7.91
C GLU A 2 11.92 -70.34 8.02
N MET A 3 11.26 -69.81 6.98
CA MET A 3 11.06 -70.30 5.60
C MET A 3 10.73 -69.08 4.68
N LYS A 4 11.25 -68.87 3.46
CA LYS A 4 11.00 -69.50 2.13
C LYS A 4 9.51 -69.79 1.85
N VAL A 5 8.91 -69.37 0.72
CA VAL A 5 8.74 -70.11 -0.57
C VAL A 5 7.81 -69.20 -1.44
N ASN A 6 8.14 -68.68 -2.63
CA ASN A 6 8.20 -69.21 -4.01
C ASN A 6 6.93 -69.89 -4.61
N SER A 7 6.35 -69.33 -5.68
CA SER A 7 6.13 -69.97 -7.01
C SER A 7 5.61 -68.90 -8.01
N PHE A 8 6.06 -68.76 -9.28
CA PHE A 8 5.98 -69.63 -10.48
C PHE A 8 4.52 -70.09 -10.77
N SER A 9 3.94 -70.03 -11.98
CA SER A 9 4.47 -70.09 -13.36
C SER A 9 3.37 -69.83 -14.43
N ASP A 10 3.82 -69.36 -15.61
CA ASP A 10 3.46 -69.70 -17.01
C ASP A 10 2.04 -69.63 -17.61
N LEU A 11 1.91 -68.94 -18.77
CA LEU A 11 1.76 -69.58 -20.11
C LEU A 11 1.69 -68.56 -21.26
N ASP A 12 2.57 -68.76 -22.25
CA ASP A 12 2.58 -68.14 -23.59
C ASP A 12 1.39 -68.57 -24.47
N PHE A 13 0.97 -67.72 -25.41
CA PHE A 13 0.79 -68.07 -26.84
C PHE A 13 0.41 -66.82 -27.69
N GLY A 14 1.27 -66.51 -28.67
CA GLY A 14 0.90 -66.42 -30.09
C GLY A 14 -0.01 -65.29 -30.61
N SER A 15 0.57 -64.49 -31.49
CA SER A 15 -0.04 -63.48 -32.37
C SER A 15 -1.28 -63.93 -33.17
N THR A 16 -2.25 -63.01 -33.32
CA THR A 16 -2.98 -62.57 -34.54
C THR A 16 -4.44 -62.26 -34.23
N GLY A 17 -4.95 -61.10 -34.65
CA GLY A 17 -6.38 -60.80 -34.51
C GLY A 17 -6.77 -59.32 -34.41
N ALA A 18 -6.12 -58.42 -35.14
CA ALA A 18 -6.71 -57.11 -35.40
C ALA A 18 -7.92 -57.28 -36.34
N ARG A 19 -9.14 -57.40 -35.79
CA ARG A 19 -10.46 -57.11 -36.43
C ARG A 19 -11.61 -57.61 -35.53
N SER A 20 -11.99 -56.85 -34.51
CA SER A 20 -13.34 -56.95 -33.88
C SER A 20 -13.70 -55.83 -32.88
N ALA A 21 -12.89 -54.77 -32.73
CA ALA A 21 -13.14 -53.70 -31.75
C ALA A 21 -13.85 -52.44 -32.31
N PHE A 22 -14.68 -52.58 -33.36
CA PHE A 22 -15.39 -51.44 -33.96
C PHE A 22 -16.91 -51.44 -33.74
N GLN A 23 -17.46 -52.33 -32.90
CA GLN A 23 -18.92 -52.43 -32.70
C GLN A 23 -19.41 -52.18 -31.26
N TRP A 24 -18.51 -51.88 -30.30
CA TRP A 24 -18.90 -51.54 -28.92
C TRP A 24 -18.66 -50.08 -28.51
N GLY A 25 -18.00 -49.27 -29.37
CA GLY A 25 -17.77 -47.85 -29.12
C GLY A 25 -19.00 -46.95 -29.34
N GLY A 26 -19.98 -47.38 -30.15
CA GLY A 26 -21.16 -46.59 -30.48
C GLY A 26 -22.18 -46.48 -29.33
N THR A 27 -22.34 -47.54 -28.54
CA THR A 27 -23.36 -47.60 -27.48
C THR A 27 -22.96 -46.80 -26.23
N ILE A 28 -21.65 -46.70 -25.96
CA ILE A 28 -21.12 -45.90 -24.83
C ILE A 28 -21.18 -44.40 -25.16
N PHE A 29 -21.04 -44.00 -26.42
CA PHE A 29 -21.15 -42.60 -26.85
C PHE A 29 -22.59 -42.06 -26.80
N ALA A 30 -23.58 -42.90 -27.11
CA ALA A 30 -24.99 -42.53 -27.04
C ALA A 30 -25.47 -42.30 -25.59
N LEU A 31 -24.97 -43.07 -24.63
CA LEU A 31 -25.27 -42.91 -23.19
C LEU A 31 -24.67 -41.62 -22.61
N GLY A 32 -23.49 -41.20 -23.08
CA GLY A 32 -22.85 -39.93 -22.68
C GLY A 32 -23.57 -38.67 -23.19
N GLN A 33 -24.09 -38.72 -24.42
CA GLN A 33 -24.90 -37.62 -24.98
C GLN A 33 -26.27 -37.50 -24.31
N PHE A 34 -26.91 -38.63 -23.97
CA PHE A 34 -28.21 -38.61 -23.28
C PHE A 34 -28.09 -38.03 -21.87
N GLY A 35 -27.00 -38.32 -21.14
CA GLY A 35 -26.73 -37.74 -19.82
C GLY A 35 -26.55 -36.22 -19.84
N CYS A 36 -25.91 -35.67 -20.89
CA CYS A 36 -25.74 -34.23 -21.05
C CYS A 36 -27.08 -33.53 -21.38
N TRP A 37 -27.93 -34.15 -22.20
CA TRP A 37 -29.26 -33.62 -22.51
C TRP A 37 -30.20 -33.63 -21.30
N VAL A 38 -30.16 -34.68 -20.47
CA VAL A 38 -30.94 -34.76 -19.22
C VAL A 38 -30.47 -33.71 -18.21
N ALA A 39 -29.15 -33.48 -18.09
CA ALA A 39 -28.60 -32.44 -17.22
C ALA A 39 -28.99 -31.03 -17.70
N PHE A 40 -28.99 -30.79 -19.01
CA PHE A 40 -29.37 -29.51 -19.61
C PHE A 40 -30.88 -29.22 -19.48
N LEU A 41 -31.72 -30.23 -19.71
CA LEU A 41 -33.17 -30.12 -19.54
C LEU A 41 -33.57 -29.93 -18.06
N ALA A 42 -32.85 -30.57 -17.13
CA ALA A 42 -33.06 -30.38 -15.69
C ALA A 42 -32.70 -28.96 -15.21
N VAL A 43 -31.61 -28.38 -15.74
CA VAL A 43 -31.21 -26.99 -15.46
C VAL A 43 -32.22 -26.01 -16.06
N ALA A 44 -32.68 -26.25 -17.29
CA ALA A 44 -33.69 -25.41 -17.94
C ALA A 44 -35.04 -25.49 -17.19
N LEU A 45 -35.53 -26.68 -16.87
CA LEU A 45 -36.80 -26.85 -16.14
C LEU A 45 -36.77 -26.20 -14.74
N HIS A 46 -35.62 -26.22 -14.05
CA HIS A 46 -35.50 -25.59 -12.73
C HIS A 46 -35.40 -24.06 -12.79
N LEU A 47 -34.83 -23.50 -13.86
CA LEU A 47 -34.76 -22.04 -14.09
C LEU A 47 -36.10 -21.44 -14.51
N PHE A 48 -36.97 -22.21 -15.17
CA PHE A 48 -38.29 -21.74 -15.62
C PHE A 48 -39.43 -22.06 -14.63
N PHE A 49 -39.26 -23.05 -13.73
CA PHE A 49 -40.27 -23.42 -12.72
C PHE A 49 -39.62 -23.64 -11.32
N PRO A 50 -39.24 -22.56 -10.61
CA PRO A 50 -38.48 -22.65 -9.37
C PRO A 50 -39.27 -23.24 -8.18
N ASP A 51 -40.61 -23.10 -8.19
CA ASP A 51 -41.45 -23.49 -7.05
C ASP A 51 -41.84 -24.98 -7.02
N THR A 52 -41.48 -25.76 -8.06
CA THR A 52 -41.93 -27.16 -8.20
C THR A 52 -40.95 -28.18 -7.60
N PHE A 53 -39.70 -27.81 -7.32
CA PHE A 53 -38.67 -28.75 -6.80
C PHE A 53 -37.76 -28.10 -5.73
N PRO A 54 -38.15 -28.11 -4.44
CA PRO A 54 -37.45 -27.38 -3.38
C PRO A 54 -36.16 -28.05 -2.86
N GLY A 55 -35.81 -29.25 -3.33
CA GLY A 55 -34.71 -30.06 -2.78
C GLY A 55 -33.31 -29.85 -3.38
N LEU A 56 -33.14 -29.04 -4.42
CA LEU A 56 -31.87 -28.95 -5.17
C LEU A 56 -31.00 -27.72 -4.85
N LYS A 57 -31.14 -27.13 -3.66
CA LYS A 57 -30.48 -25.86 -3.31
C LYS A 57 -29.00 -25.94 -2.88
N GLN A 58 -28.39 -27.13 -2.83
CA GLN A 58 -27.08 -27.30 -2.18
C GLN A 58 -25.93 -27.84 -3.05
N HIS A 59 -26.12 -28.06 -4.35
CA HIS A 59 -25.04 -28.52 -5.24
C HIS A 59 -25.00 -27.77 -6.57
N PHE A 60 -24.55 -26.51 -6.57
CA PHE A 60 -24.13 -25.81 -7.78
C PHE A 60 -22.83 -25.01 -7.56
N LYS A 61 -21.71 -25.72 -7.37
CA LYS A 61 -20.36 -25.24 -7.73
C LYS A 61 -19.83 -25.87 -9.02
N LEU A 62 -20.63 -26.71 -9.70
CA LEU A 62 -20.23 -27.46 -10.90
C LEU A 62 -20.63 -26.78 -12.23
N SER A 63 -21.45 -25.72 -12.22
CA SER A 63 -21.79 -24.98 -13.47
C SER A 63 -20.63 -24.13 -13.99
N ARG A 64 -19.71 -23.69 -13.11
CA ARG A 64 -18.48 -22.99 -13.52
C ARG A 64 -17.49 -23.90 -14.25
N PHE A 65 -17.63 -25.22 -14.13
CA PHE A 65 -16.71 -26.17 -14.76
C PHE A 65 -17.15 -26.58 -16.17
N ILE A 66 -18.45 -26.69 -16.44
CA ILE A 66 -18.94 -27.11 -17.76
C ILE A 66 -18.75 -26.01 -18.82
N LEU A 67 -18.83 -24.73 -18.45
CA LEU A 67 -18.57 -23.63 -19.39
C LEU A 67 -17.08 -23.45 -19.75
N PHE A 68 -16.16 -24.00 -18.95
CA PHE A 68 -14.71 -23.82 -19.15
C PHE A 68 -14.04 -24.98 -19.88
N VAL A 69 -14.70 -26.14 -20.03
CA VAL A 69 -14.09 -27.36 -20.58
C VAL A 69 -14.26 -27.52 -22.10
N ILE A 70 -15.07 -26.68 -22.76
CA ILE A 70 -15.09 -26.65 -24.23
C ILE A 70 -14.30 -25.43 -24.68
N THR A 71 -13.01 -25.62 -24.93
CA THR A 71 -12.21 -24.61 -25.63
C THR A 71 -12.85 -24.31 -27.00
N PRO A 72 -13.13 -23.04 -27.33
CA PRO A 72 -13.77 -22.66 -28.59
C PRO A 72 -13.02 -23.14 -29.84
N ASP A 73 -11.69 -23.30 -29.75
CA ASP A 73 -10.85 -23.79 -30.83
C ASP A 73 -11.16 -25.24 -31.23
N TRP A 74 -11.64 -26.08 -30.30
CA TRP A 74 -12.00 -27.47 -30.60
C TRP A 74 -13.34 -27.60 -31.32
N LEU A 75 -14.29 -26.69 -31.05
CA LEU A 75 -15.59 -26.60 -31.72
C LEU A 75 -15.45 -26.01 -33.13
N ALA A 76 -14.59 -25.00 -33.30
CA ALA A 76 -14.36 -24.32 -34.57
C ALA A 76 -13.67 -25.23 -35.62
N ASP A 77 -12.81 -26.16 -35.18
CA ASP A 77 -12.09 -27.04 -36.10
C ASP A 77 -12.85 -28.33 -36.48
N ARG A 78 -13.91 -28.68 -35.75
CA ARG A 78 -14.67 -29.94 -35.97
C ARG A 78 -15.98 -29.77 -36.76
N PHE A 79 -16.55 -28.57 -36.86
CA PHE A 79 -17.85 -28.33 -37.49
C PHE A 79 -17.83 -27.18 -38.48
N ARG A 80 -16.93 -27.26 -39.46
CA ARG A 80 -16.69 -26.22 -40.47
C ARG A 80 -17.85 -26.04 -41.48
N ASP A 81 -18.78 -26.99 -41.56
CA ASP A 81 -19.77 -27.04 -42.66
C ASP A 81 -21.26 -27.15 -42.23
N ASP A 82 -21.61 -27.05 -40.94
CA ASP A 82 -23.01 -27.21 -40.49
C ASP A 82 -23.65 -25.92 -39.95
N ILE A 83 -24.96 -25.77 -40.15
CA ILE A 83 -25.79 -24.62 -39.70
C ILE A 83 -26.04 -24.65 -38.18
N VAL A 84 -25.97 -25.83 -37.57
CA VAL A 84 -26.33 -26.08 -36.17
C VAL A 84 -25.42 -25.37 -35.14
N PRO A 85 -24.08 -25.31 -35.31
CA PRO A 85 -23.19 -24.54 -34.44
C PRO A 85 -23.42 -23.03 -34.50
N GLY A 86 -23.83 -22.48 -35.64
CA GLY A 86 -24.16 -21.06 -35.78
C GLY A 86 -25.41 -20.68 -34.99
N ILE A 87 -26.43 -21.54 -35.01
CA ILE A 87 -27.64 -21.38 -34.19
C ILE A 87 -27.31 -21.56 -32.71
N LEU A 88 -26.46 -22.52 -32.35
CA LEU A 88 -26.03 -22.75 -30.98
C LEU A 88 -25.25 -21.55 -30.43
N CYS A 89 -24.36 -20.96 -31.23
CA CYS A 89 -23.62 -19.75 -30.87
C CYS A 89 -24.57 -18.56 -30.68
N LEU A 90 -25.53 -18.36 -31.60
CA LEU A 90 -26.55 -17.30 -31.48
C LEU A 90 -27.40 -17.46 -30.22
N VAL A 91 -27.82 -18.69 -29.89
CA VAL A 91 -28.61 -19.00 -28.69
C VAL A 91 -27.79 -18.76 -27.43
N ILE A 92 -26.52 -19.15 -27.41
CA ILE A 92 -25.60 -18.90 -26.28
C ILE A 92 -25.38 -17.39 -26.10
N THR A 93 -25.15 -16.64 -27.18
CA THR A 93 -25.00 -15.19 -27.12
C THR A 93 -26.28 -14.53 -26.58
N ILE A 94 -27.46 -14.88 -27.09
CA ILE A 94 -28.74 -14.36 -26.59
C ILE A 94 -28.94 -14.72 -25.11
N LEU A 95 -28.60 -15.93 -24.67
CA LEU A 95 -28.70 -16.34 -23.27
C LEU A 95 -27.72 -15.58 -22.37
N VAL A 96 -26.48 -15.35 -22.81
CA VAL A 96 -25.48 -14.57 -22.06
C VAL A 96 -25.93 -13.11 -21.93
N THR A 97 -26.43 -12.51 -23.01
CA THR A 97 -26.97 -11.14 -22.99
C THR A 97 -28.23 -11.03 -22.13
N LEU A 98 -29.11 -12.04 -22.13
CA LEU A 98 -30.29 -12.06 -21.24
C LEU A 98 -29.92 -12.28 -19.77
N LEU A 99 -28.79 -12.97 -19.48
CA LEU A 99 -28.24 -13.12 -18.13
C LEU A 99 -27.58 -11.83 -17.63
N GLU A 100 -26.93 -11.07 -18.51
CA GLU A 100 -26.39 -9.73 -18.20
C GLU A 100 -27.52 -8.71 -17.93
N ILE A 101 -28.60 -8.71 -18.73
CA ILE A 101 -29.76 -7.82 -18.55
C ILE A 101 -30.48 -8.07 -17.22
N ARG A 102 -30.37 -9.27 -16.62
CA ARG A 102 -30.97 -9.61 -15.32
C ARG A 102 -30.10 -9.30 -14.09
N GLY A 103 -28.96 -8.62 -14.27
CA GLY A 103 -28.20 -8.06 -13.14
C GLY A 103 -27.56 -9.09 -12.22
N VAL A 104 -27.08 -10.22 -12.75
CA VAL A 104 -26.22 -11.13 -11.99
C VAL A 104 -24.77 -10.64 -12.13
N GLY A 105 -24.32 -9.85 -11.16
CA GLY A 105 -23.00 -9.22 -11.16
C GLY A 105 -21.84 -10.21 -11.29
N GLY A 106 -20.84 -9.84 -12.09
CA GLY A 106 -19.52 -10.50 -12.11
C GLY A 106 -18.95 -10.92 -13.47
N LEU A 107 -19.18 -10.19 -14.57
CA LEU A 107 -18.60 -10.49 -15.90
C LEU A 107 -18.17 -9.23 -16.69
N GLU A 108 -17.42 -8.32 -16.07
CA GLU A 108 -16.94 -7.10 -16.78
C GLU A 108 -15.74 -7.32 -17.74
N ASN A 109 -15.25 -8.54 -17.94
CA ASN A 109 -14.15 -8.82 -18.88
C ASN A 109 -14.58 -9.47 -20.21
N CYS A 110 -15.87 -9.55 -20.53
CA CYS A 110 -16.35 -10.18 -21.77
C CYS A 110 -16.62 -9.22 -22.93
N GLU A 111 -16.69 -7.90 -22.70
CA GLU A 111 -16.98 -6.95 -23.78
C GLU A 111 -15.93 -7.00 -24.90
N CYS A 112 -14.63 -7.05 -24.60
CA CYS A 112 -13.64 -7.16 -25.68
C CYS A 112 -13.67 -8.51 -26.44
N SER A 113 -14.11 -9.59 -25.80
CA SER A 113 -14.06 -10.94 -26.38
C SER A 113 -15.20 -11.18 -27.38
N CYS A 114 -16.41 -10.69 -27.08
CA CYS A 114 -17.55 -10.79 -27.98
C CYS A 114 -17.40 -9.93 -29.25
N TYR A 115 -16.81 -8.72 -29.11
CA TYR A 115 -16.55 -7.82 -30.24
C TYR A 115 -15.39 -8.31 -31.11
N CYS A 116 -14.31 -8.85 -30.53
CA CYS A 116 -13.22 -9.46 -31.29
C CYS A 116 -13.68 -10.71 -32.05
N PHE A 117 -14.54 -11.55 -31.46
CA PHE A 117 -15.00 -12.79 -32.08
C PHE A 117 -15.98 -12.54 -33.25
N SER A 118 -16.89 -11.58 -33.11
CA SER A 118 -17.81 -11.20 -34.20
C SER A 118 -17.07 -10.53 -35.36
N TYR A 119 -16.05 -9.70 -35.08
CA TYR A 119 -15.19 -9.14 -36.12
C TYR A 119 -14.27 -10.19 -36.77
N TRP A 120 -13.75 -11.16 -35.99
CA TRP A 120 -12.92 -12.27 -36.47
C TRP A 120 -13.69 -13.27 -37.32
N PHE A 121 -14.94 -13.59 -36.96
CA PHE A 121 -15.81 -14.47 -37.74
C PHE A 121 -16.21 -13.83 -39.08
N VAL A 122 -16.63 -12.56 -39.06
CA VAL A 122 -16.98 -11.82 -40.30
C VAL A 122 -15.78 -11.64 -41.23
N SER A 123 -14.57 -11.44 -40.68
CA SER A 123 -13.35 -11.26 -41.47
C SER A 123 -12.73 -12.56 -42.00
N ARG A 124 -13.05 -13.74 -41.43
CA ARG A 124 -12.59 -15.05 -41.93
C ARG A 124 -13.63 -15.82 -42.76
N SER A 125 -14.92 -15.53 -42.62
CA SER A 125 -15.96 -16.15 -43.45
C SER A 125 -16.02 -15.60 -44.88
N PHE A 126 -15.32 -14.50 -45.19
CA PHE A 126 -15.25 -13.93 -46.53
C PHE A 126 -13.81 -13.51 -46.91
N PRO A 127 -13.09 -14.29 -47.73
CA PRO A 127 -11.78 -13.88 -48.23
C PRO A 127 -11.91 -12.66 -49.15
N LYS A 128 -11.06 -11.64 -48.92
CA LYS A 128 -10.90 -10.47 -49.81
C LYS A 128 -10.27 -10.89 -51.15
N ASN A 129 -10.98 -10.51 -52.23
CA ASN A 129 -10.60 -10.50 -53.65
C ASN A 129 -9.10 -10.59 -53.99
N GLN A 130 -8.73 -11.63 -54.73
CA GLN A 130 -7.63 -11.61 -55.70
C GLN A 130 -8.16 -11.05 -57.04
N TYR A 131 -7.45 -10.06 -57.58
CA TYR A 131 -7.66 -9.55 -58.94
C TYR A 131 -7.25 -10.61 -59.97
N ILE A 132 -8.20 -11.14 -60.75
CA ILE A 132 -7.95 -11.77 -62.06
C ILE A 132 -9.07 -11.33 -63.03
N HIS A 133 -8.66 -10.92 -64.24
CA HIS A 133 -9.48 -10.46 -65.37
C HIS A 133 -10.51 -11.51 -65.88
N PRO A 134 -11.53 -11.11 -66.67
CA PRO A 134 -12.75 -11.88 -66.86
C PRO A 134 -12.70 -12.82 -68.09
N SER A 135 -13.33 -13.98 -67.96
CA SER A 135 -13.93 -14.70 -69.10
C SER A 135 -15.18 -15.46 -68.62
N PRO A 136 -16.27 -15.50 -69.42
CA PRO A 136 -17.60 -15.88 -68.95
C PRO A 136 -17.86 -17.38 -69.12
N ASN A 137 -18.50 -18.01 -68.14
CA ASN A 137 -19.63 -18.92 -68.38
C ASN A 137 -20.21 -19.49 -67.07
N ASN A 138 -21.55 -19.43 -67.02
CA ASN A 138 -22.50 -20.26 -66.31
C ASN A 138 -22.87 -19.98 -64.82
N SER A 139 -24.16 -19.65 -64.70
CA SER A 139 -25.11 -19.51 -63.58
C SER A 139 -25.40 -20.81 -62.79
N PRO A 140 -26.39 -20.86 -61.86
CA PRO A 140 -26.93 -19.89 -60.87
C PRO A 140 -27.02 -20.48 -59.43
N GLN A 141 -27.61 -19.70 -58.49
CA GLN A 141 -28.13 -20.04 -57.13
C GLN A 141 -27.16 -19.73 -55.98
N SER A 142 -27.52 -19.06 -54.87
CA SER A 142 -28.84 -18.81 -54.28
C SER A 142 -28.84 -17.49 -53.48
N ASN A 143 -29.95 -16.76 -53.57
CA ASN A 143 -30.23 -15.50 -52.87
C ASN A 143 -30.61 -15.75 -51.41
N ILE A 144 -29.73 -15.42 -50.46
CA ILE A 144 -30.10 -15.13 -49.06
C ILE A 144 -29.82 -13.65 -48.75
N ARG A 145 -30.64 -12.82 -49.41
CA ARG A 145 -31.59 -11.86 -48.82
C ARG A 145 -31.03 -10.75 -47.84
N PRO A 146 -30.95 -9.45 -48.27
CA PRO A 146 -30.38 -8.29 -47.53
C PRO A 146 -31.13 -7.80 -46.27
N TRP A 147 -32.32 -8.33 -46.01
CA TRP A 147 -33.12 -8.14 -44.79
C TRP A 147 -32.41 -8.63 -43.53
N ILE A 148 -31.52 -9.65 -43.60
CA ILE A 148 -30.77 -10.14 -42.44
C ILE A 148 -29.75 -9.10 -41.96
N LEU A 149 -29.06 -8.43 -42.89
CA LEU A 149 -28.14 -7.33 -42.57
C LEU A 149 -28.89 -6.13 -41.99
N SER A 150 -30.08 -5.84 -42.52
CA SER A 150 -30.94 -4.78 -41.97
C SER A 150 -31.46 -5.13 -40.57
N LEU A 151 -31.84 -6.39 -40.33
CA LEU A 151 -32.32 -6.87 -39.03
C LEU A 151 -31.20 -6.86 -37.98
N VAL A 152 -29.98 -7.28 -38.36
CA VAL A 152 -28.80 -7.22 -37.49
C VAL A 152 -28.44 -5.77 -37.19
N SER A 153 -28.46 -4.89 -38.18
CA SER A 153 -28.16 -3.47 -37.97
C SER A 153 -29.19 -2.78 -37.07
N ILE A 154 -30.48 -3.12 -37.20
CA ILE A 154 -31.55 -2.63 -36.33
C ILE A 154 -31.43 -3.24 -34.93
N LEU A 155 -31.09 -4.52 -34.79
CA LEU A 155 -30.86 -5.15 -33.49
C LEU A 155 -29.64 -4.55 -32.78
N THR A 156 -28.55 -4.25 -33.49
CA THR A 156 -27.37 -3.58 -32.93
C THR A 156 -27.68 -2.14 -32.53
N LEU A 157 -28.51 -1.43 -33.30
CA LEU A 157 -28.95 -0.08 -32.95
C LEU A 157 -29.90 -0.09 -31.74
N CYS A 158 -30.79 -1.07 -31.66
CA CYS A 158 -31.66 -1.30 -30.51
C CYS A 158 -30.87 -1.77 -29.27
N LEU A 159 -29.83 -2.58 -29.42
CA LEU A 159 -28.92 -2.97 -28.33
C LEU A 159 -28.13 -1.75 -27.82
N PHE A 160 -27.66 -0.88 -28.72
CA PHE A 160 -27.03 0.40 -28.34
C PHE A 160 -28.01 1.36 -27.64
N CYS A 161 -29.28 1.39 -28.06
CA CYS A 161 -30.32 2.21 -27.41
C CYS A 161 -30.89 1.60 -26.12
N CYS A 162 -30.80 0.27 -25.92
CA CYS A 162 -31.30 -0.44 -24.74
C CYS A 162 -30.22 -0.67 -23.67
N CYS A 163 -28.95 -0.43 -23.96
CA CYS A 163 -27.93 -0.19 -22.94
C CYS A 163 -28.19 1.18 -22.31
N SER A 164 -29.18 1.26 -21.43
CA SER A 164 -29.21 2.29 -20.40
C SER A 164 -27.87 2.18 -19.66
N LEU A 165 -26.94 3.08 -19.97
CA LEU A 165 -25.69 3.23 -19.23
C LEU A 165 -26.02 3.14 -17.74
N ILE A 166 -25.55 2.08 -17.09
CA ILE A 166 -25.73 1.92 -15.65
C ILE A 166 -24.80 2.95 -15.01
N GLN A 167 -25.29 4.17 -14.86
CA GLN A 167 -24.56 5.24 -14.19
C GLN A 167 -24.64 5.01 -12.68
N ALA A 168 -23.63 4.33 -12.14
CA ALA A 168 -23.21 4.60 -10.77
C ALA A 168 -22.96 6.12 -10.61
N GLN A 169 -23.10 6.65 -9.39
CA GLN A 169 -23.08 8.11 -9.19
C GLN A 169 -21.77 8.74 -9.68
N GLN A 170 -20.61 8.16 -9.35
CA GLN A 170 -19.30 8.59 -9.83
C GLN A 170 -18.24 7.49 -9.71
N PRO A 171 -17.15 7.56 -10.50
CA PRO A 171 -15.91 6.82 -10.21
C PRO A 171 -15.19 7.39 -8.99
N TYR A 172 -14.71 6.50 -8.13
CA TYR A 172 -13.74 6.83 -7.08
C TYR A 172 -12.37 7.09 -7.70
N VAL A 173 -11.95 8.35 -7.72
CA VAL A 173 -10.73 8.80 -8.40
C VAL A 173 -9.45 8.70 -7.55
N GLY A 174 -9.57 8.32 -6.28
CA GLY A 174 -8.44 8.08 -5.38
C GLY A 174 -7.45 9.26 -5.36
N LYS A 175 -6.15 8.96 -5.50
CA LYS A 175 -5.08 9.98 -5.39
C LYS A 175 -5.08 11.03 -6.51
N LYS A 176 -5.83 10.84 -7.60
CA LYS A 176 -5.96 11.86 -8.66
C LYS A 176 -6.52 13.19 -8.13
N THR A 177 -7.31 13.16 -7.04
CA THR A 177 -7.82 14.37 -6.37
C THR A 177 -6.74 15.28 -5.81
N THR A 178 -5.50 14.79 -5.69
CA THR A 178 -4.37 15.49 -5.06
C THR A 178 -3.31 15.98 -6.05
N ASP A 179 -3.47 15.67 -7.35
CA ASP A 179 -2.51 16.05 -8.39
C ASP A 179 -2.88 17.38 -9.07
N CYS A 180 -2.62 18.48 -8.38
CA CYS A 180 -2.94 19.84 -8.85
C CYS A 180 -2.15 20.31 -10.07
N ARG A 181 -1.18 19.51 -10.54
CA ARG A 181 -0.34 19.83 -11.71
C ARG A 181 -0.86 19.18 -12.97
N ASN A 182 -1.66 18.13 -12.83
CA ASN A 182 -2.28 17.47 -13.96
C ASN A 182 -3.53 18.28 -14.39
N PRO A 183 -3.55 18.85 -15.61
CA PRO A 183 -4.71 19.57 -16.13
C PRO A 183 -5.82 18.62 -16.59
N ASP A 184 -5.70 17.31 -16.34
CA ASP A 184 -6.74 16.34 -16.69
C ASP A 184 -8.04 16.62 -15.94
N THR A 185 -8.97 17.23 -16.68
CA THR A 185 -10.34 17.53 -16.25
C THR A 185 -11.35 16.47 -16.69
N SER A 186 -10.91 15.36 -17.28
CA SER A 186 -11.82 14.36 -17.86
C SER A 186 -12.45 13.42 -16.83
N ASP A 187 -11.87 13.33 -15.63
CA ASP A 187 -12.33 12.48 -14.54
C ASP A 187 -13.27 13.22 -13.55
N SER A 188 -13.89 12.47 -12.62
CA SER A 188 -14.70 13.02 -11.51
C SER A 188 -13.90 13.89 -10.52
N VAL A 189 -12.65 14.23 -10.83
CA VAL A 189 -11.78 15.10 -10.03
C VAL A 189 -12.35 16.51 -9.90
N LEU A 190 -13.12 17.01 -10.87
CA LEU A 190 -13.75 18.34 -10.80
C LEU A 190 -15.01 18.41 -9.91
N GLY A 191 -15.64 17.26 -9.64
CA GLY A 191 -16.86 17.19 -8.82
C GLY A 191 -17.64 15.91 -9.09
N TYR A 192 -18.72 15.69 -8.34
CA TYR A 192 -19.60 14.55 -8.59
C TYR A 192 -20.53 14.84 -9.75
N THR A 193 -20.80 13.85 -10.59
CA THR A 193 -21.59 14.02 -11.83
C THR A 193 -23.01 14.48 -11.53
N CYS A 194 -23.50 15.48 -12.26
CA CYS A 194 -24.88 15.96 -12.22
C CYS A 194 -25.85 14.96 -12.91
N ASN A 195 -26.11 13.80 -12.27
CA ASN A 195 -26.94 12.71 -12.80
C ASN A 195 -28.07 12.26 -11.84
N GLY A 196 -28.35 13.02 -10.80
CA GLY A 196 -29.43 12.76 -9.86
C GLY A 196 -30.82 13.08 -10.44
N VAL A 197 -31.88 12.56 -9.81
CA VAL A 197 -33.28 12.81 -10.22
C VAL A 197 -33.58 14.31 -10.25
N ASN A 198 -33.08 15.03 -9.24
CA ASN A 198 -33.20 16.47 -9.12
C ASN A 198 -31.83 17.13 -9.36
N ARG A 199 -31.83 18.30 -10.01
CA ARG A 199 -30.62 19.12 -10.17
C ARG A 199 -30.20 19.84 -8.89
N SER A 200 -31.02 19.79 -7.84
CA SER A 200 -30.70 20.26 -6.50
C SER A 200 -31.40 19.43 -5.44
N CYS A 201 -30.79 19.30 -4.27
CA CYS A 201 -31.31 18.52 -3.15
C CYS A 201 -30.65 18.93 -1.83
N GLN A 202 -31.25 18.51 -0.72
CA GLN A 202 -30.56 18.46 0.56
C GLN A 202 -29.52 17.34 0.52
N SER A 203 -28.26 17.70 0.80
CA SER A 203 -27.14 16.76 0.98
C SER A 203 -26.47 17.07 2.32
N TYR A 204 -25.53 16.22 2.72
CA TYR A 204 -24.80 16.36 3.97
C TYR A 204 -23.30 16.22 3.74
N LEU A 205 -22.52 16.90 4.56
CA LEU A 205 -21.07 16.76 4.62
C LEU A 205 -20.68 16.32 6.03
N VAL A 206 -19.58 15.60 6.15
CA VAL A 206 -18.88 15.50 7.43
C VAL A 206 -17.68 16.43 7.40
N PHE A 207 -17.53 17.23 8.46
CA PHE A 207 -16.37 18.09 8.67
C PHE A 207 -15.75 17.75 10.02
N ARG A 208 -14.44 17.52 10.06
CA ARG A 208 -13.72 17.32 11.33
C ARG A 208 -13.30 18.69 11.86
N SER A 209 -13.82 19.09 13.01
CA SER A 209 -13.49 20.40 13.59
C SER A 209 -11.98 20.57 13.80
N GLN A 210 -11.45 21.74 13.47
CA GLN A 210 -10.02 22.05 13.55
C GLN A 210 -9.82 23.49 14.02
N PRO A 211 -8.63 23.89 14.53
CA PRO A 211 -8.38 25.28 14.90
C PRO A 211 -8.82 26.24 13.79
N LEU A 212 -9.43 27.38 14.16
CA LEU A 212 -10.13 28.36 13.30
C LEU A 212 -11.50 27.94 12.76
N PHE A 213 -11.79 26.63 12.65
CA PHE A 213 -13.07 26.07 12.18
C PHE A 213 -13.61 25.04 13.17
N ASN A 214 -13.75 25.45 14.44
CA ASN A 214 -14.14 24.57 15.54
C ASN A 214 -15.44 24.96 16.23
N ASN A 215 -16.18 25.94 15.72
CA ASN A 215 -17.50 26.29 16.24
C ASN A 215 -18.54 26.36 15.11
N VAL A 216 -19.82 26.28 15.47
CA VAL A 216 -20.93 26.26 14.51
C VAL A 216 -20.85 27.41 13.50
N THR A 217 -20.60 28.64 13.94
CA THR A 217 -20.51 29.82 13.07
C THR A 217 -19.33 29.73 12.09
N SER A 218 -18.14 29.36 12.57
CA SER A 218 -16.94 29.25 11.72
C SER A 218 -17.08 28.16 10.65
N ILE A 219 -17.68 27.01 10.99
CA ILE A 219 -17.92 25.90 10.06
C ILE A 219 -19.02 26.28 9.06
N SER A 220 -20.11 26.92 9.53
CA SER A 220 -21.17 27.48 8.70
C SER A 220 -20.62 28.44 7.64
N ASN A 221 -19.77 29.38 8.05
CA ASN A 221 -19.13 30.35 7.16
C ASN A 221 -18.20 29.68 6.14
N LEU A 222 -17.41 28.69 6.56
CA LEU A 222 -16.49 27.99 5.67
C LEU A 222 -17.24 27.21 4.58
N LEU A 223 -18.28 26.47 4.96
CA LEU A 223 -19.00 25.55 4.06
C LEU A 223 -20.28 26.15 3.44
N SER A 224 -20.54 27.43 3.68
CA SER A 224 -21.76 28.12 3.20
C SER A 224 -23.05 27.37 3.53
N SER A 225 -23.20 27.00 4.81
CA SER A 225 -24.33 26.26 5.38
C SER A 225 -25.04 27.08 6.46
N ASP A 226 -26.28 26.72 6.80
CA ASP A 226 -27.08 27.39 7.82
C ASP A 226 -26.62 26.97 9.24
N PRO A 227 -26.20 27.92 10.10
CA PRO A 227 -25.71 27.59 11.45
C PRO A 227 -26.78 26.95 12.34
N SER A 228 -28.06 27.31 12.16
CA SER A 228 -29.17 26.73 12.92
C SER A 228 -29.38 25.25 12.57
N GLN A 229 -29.19 24.88 11.30
CA GLN A 229 -29.29 23.49 10.84
C GLN A 229 -28.10 22.65 11.32
N ILE A 230 -26.88 23.22 11.32
CA ILE A 230 -25.70 22.57 11.89
C ILE A 230 -25.90 22.33 13.39
N ALA A 231 -26.37 23.33 14.14
CA ALA A 231 -26.63 23.20 15.56
C ALA A 231 -27.68 22.11 15.84
N ALA A 232 -28.80 22.14 15.12
CA ALA A 232 -29.90 21.19 15.28
C ALA A 232 -29.49 19.74 15.00
N ILE A 233 -28.83 19.46 13.87
CA ILE A 233 -28.49 18.08 13.48
C ILE A 233 -27.38 17.47 14.36
N ASN A 234 -26.53 18.29 14.95
CA ASN A 234 -25.48 17.84 15.87
C ASN A 234 -25.92 17.88 17.34
N GLU A 235 -27.17 18.26 17.63
CA GLU A 235 -27.73 18.38 18.98
C GLU A 235 -26.92 19.31 19.90
N VAL A 236 -26.51 20.47 19.37
CA VAL A 236 -25.73 21.48 20.10
C VAL A 236 -26.36 22.87 19.97
N SER A 237 -25.90 23.86 20.75
CA SER A 237 -26.31 25.25 20.58
C SER A 237 -25.62 25.91 19.38
N GLU A 238 -26.20 26.98 18.83
CA GLU A 238 -25.61 27.74 17.71
C GLU A 238 -24.27 28.43 18.06
N THR A 239 -23.95 28.54 19.34
CA THR A 239 -22.67 29.07 19.84
C THR A 239 -21.71 27.97 20.28
N ALA A 240 -22.06 26.70 20.06
CA ALA A 240 -21.25 25.58 20.52
C ALA A 240 -19.90 25.53 19.80
N THR A 241 -18.89 25.14 20.56
CA THR A 241 -17.54 24.82 20.08
C THR A 241 -17.32 23.32 20.22
N PHE A 242 -16.79 22.71 19.16
CA PHE A 242 -16.46 21.31 19.06
C PHE A 242 -14.99 21.09 19.46
N GLN A 243 -14.70 19.92 20.03
CA GLN A 243 -13.32 19.51 20.33
C GLN A 243 -12.57 19.23 19.04
N THR A 244 -11.28 19.57 18.96
CA THR A 244 -10.47 19.27 17.76
C THR A 244 -10.63 17.82 17.31
N ASN A 245 -10.76 17.61 16.01
CA ASN A 245 -11.02 16.35 15.34
C ASN A 245 -12.41 15.72 15.58
N GLN A 246 -13.30 16.40 16.28
CA GLN A 246 -14.70 15.96 16.41
C GLN A 246 -15.42 16.09 15.06
N MET A 247 -16.07 15.01 14.62
CA MET A 247 -16.91 15.01 13.41
C MET A 247 -18.18 15.83 13.62
N VAL A 248 -18.44 16.74 12.69
CA VAL A 248 -19.59 17.63 12.64
C VAL A 248 -20.34 17.35 11.34
N ILE A 249 -21.64 17.08 11.44
CA ILE A 249 -22.51 16.91 10.28
C ILE A 249 -22.95 18.29 9.80
N VAL A 250 -22.78 18.57 8.52
CA VAL A 250 -23.08 19.88 7.93
C VAL A 250 -24.11 19.71 6.81
N PRO A 251 -25.37 20.11 7.02
CA PRO A 251 -26.39 20.11 5.97
C PRO A 251 -26.04 21.14 4.88
N VAL A 252 -26.11 20.75 3.61
CA VAL A 252 -25.87 21.67 2.47
C VAL A 252 -26.91 21.52 1.39
N ASN A 253 -27.31 22.65 0.80
CA ASN A 253 -28.14 22.66 -0.41
C ASN A 253 -27.25 22.42 -1.62
N CYS A 254 -27.21 21.17 -2.07
CA CYS A 254 -26.43 20.76 -3.22
C CYS A 254 -27.14 21.14 -4.52
N SER A 255 -26.39 21.58 -5.53
CA SER A 255 -26.95 21.94 -6.84
C SER A 255 -25.95 21.70 -7.97
N CYS A 256 -26.43 21.43 -9.17
CA CYS A 256 -25.56 21.35 -10.33
C CYS A 256 -25.01 22.72 -10.75
N SER A 257 -23.72 22.78 -10.98
CA SER A 257 -23.03 23.85 -11.70
C SER A 257 -22.33 23.24 -12.91
N GLY A 258 -22.87 23.49 -14.11
CA GLY A 258 -22.49 22.74 -15.30
C GLY A 258 -22.83 21.25 -15.15
N ASP A 259 -21.81 20.40 -15.36
CA ASP A 259 -21.93 18.94 -15.32
C ASP A 259 -21.65 18.33 -13.94
N HIS A 260 -21.36 19.16 -12.92
CA HIS A 260 -21.00 18.70 -11.59
C HIS A 260 -21.95 19.24 -10.50
N TYR A 261 -22.28 18.38 -9.53
CA TYR A 261 -22.90 18.80 -8.28
C TYR A 261 -21.87 19.46 -7.36
N GLN A 262 -22.24 20.62 -6.82
CA GLN A 262 -21.41 21.35 -5.89
C GLN A 262 -22.21 22.35 -5.04
N ARG A 263 -21.62 22.74 -3.92
CA ARG A 263 -22.00 23.91 -3.12
C ARG A 263 -20.86 24.92 -3.20
N ASN A 264 -21.07 26.02 -3.90
CA ASN A 264 -20.06 27.08 -3.96
C ASN A 264 -19.99 27.81 -2.62
N THR A 265 -18.78 27.94 -2.11
CA THR A 265 -18.46 28.77 -0.96
C THR A 265 -17.33 29.74 -1.31
N SER A 266 -17.13 30.73 -0.45
CA SER A 266 -16.08 31.73 -0.64
C SER A 266 -15.03 31.60 0.45
N TYR A 267 -13.76 31.61 0.04
CA TYR A 267 -12.63 31.52 0.94
C TYR A 267 -11.68 32.71 0.73
N ILE A 268 -11.15 33.25 1.82
CA ILE A 268 -10.14 34.31 1.80
C ILE A 268 -8.79 33.67 2.02
N ILE A 269 -7.91 33.77 1.02
CA ILE A 269 -6.56 33.22 1.02
C ILE A 269 -5.77 33.80 2.20
N GLN A 270 -5.14 32.92 2.97
CA GLN A 270 -4.22 33.23 4.05
C GLN A 270 -2.76 33.13 3.58
N SER A 271 -1.83 33.61 4.40
CA SER A 271 -0.40 33.44 4.13
C SER A 271 -0.03 31.95 4.09
N GLY A 272 0.69 31.53 3.06
CA GLY A 272 1.10 30.14 2.85
C GLY A 272 0.05 29.24 2.16
N ASP A 273 -1.14 29.76 1.86
CA ASP A 273 -2.16 28.98 1.16
C ASP A 273 -1.82 28.71 -0.30
N GLY A 274 -2.08 27.49 -0.74
CA GLY A 274 -2.16 27.11 -2.14
C GLY A 274 -3.40 26.27 -2.40
N TYR A 275 -3.84 26.15 -3.66
CA TYR A 275 -5.04 25.38 -4.01
C TYR A 275 -5.08 23.96 -3.43
N PHE A 276 -3.91 23.30 -3.36
CA PHE A 276 -3.77 22.01 -2.69
C PHE A 276 -4.11 22.06 -1.20
N LEU A 277 -3.51 22.98 -0.44
CA LEU A 277 -3.73 23.11 1.00
C LEU A 277 -5.17 23.54 1.31
N ILE A 278 -5.73 24.45 0.50
CA ILE A 278 -7.12 24.86 0.63
C ILE A 278 -8.05 23.65 0.44
N ALA A 279 -7.87 22.87 -0.63
CA ALA A 279 -8.70 21.70 -0.90
C ALA A 279 -8.54 20.58 0.14
N ASN A 280 -7.30 20.18 0.43
CA ASN A 280 -6.99 18.99 1.22
C ASN A 280 -6.99 19.25 2.74
N SER A 281 -6.53 20.42 3.18
CA SER A 281 -6.38 20.74 4.61
C SER A 281 -7.55 21.59 5.12
N THR A 282 -7.82 22.73 4.47
CA THR A 282 -8.89 23.64 4.93
C THR A 282 -10.27 23.02 4.68
N PHE A 283 -10.51 22.48 3.48
CA PHE A 283 -11.76 21.83 3.09
C PHE A 283 -11.74 20.30 3.25
N GLN A 284 -10.67 19.72 3.79
CA GLN A 284 -10.59 18.29 4.18
C GLN A 284 -10.94 17.33 3.04
N ALA A 285 -10.51 17.63 1.82
CA ALA A 285 -10.84 16.91 0.60
C ALA A 285 -12.33 16.92 0.21
N LEU A 286 -13.17 17.74 0.85
CA LEU A 286 -14.52 18.07 0.37
C LEU A 286 -14.48 18.97 -0.87
N SER A 287 -13.30 19.37 -1.34
CA SER A 287 -13.06 19.94 -2.66
C SER A 287 -11.75 19.38 -3.20
N THR A 288 -11.42 19.65 -4.46
CA THR A 288 -10.13 19.29 -5.06
C THR A 288 -9.46 20.53 -5.59
N CYS A 289 -8.13 20.54 -5.62
CA CYS A 289 -7.40 21.71 -6.12
C CYS A 289 -7.72 22.00 -7.59
N GLN A 290 -7.93 20.96 -8.41
CA GLN A 290 -8.34 21.11 -9.81
C GLN A 290 -9.73 21.74 -9.91
N ALA A 291 -10.67 21.36 -9.06
CA ALA A 291 -12.00 21.97 -9.03
C ALA A 291 -11.91 23.46 -8.65
N ILE A 292 -11.09 23.81 -7.65
CA ILE A 292 -10.87 25.21 -7.27
C ILE A 292 -10.20 25.99 -8.41
N GLN A 293 -9.15 25.44 -9.02
CA GLN A 293 -8.46 26.06 -10.17
C GLN A 293 -9.40 26.27 -11.36
N ASN A 294 -10.25 25.30 -11.66
CA ASN A 294 -11.23 25.39 -12.74
C ASN A 294 -12.29 26.48 -12.49
N GLN A 295 -12.60 26.80 -11.23
CA GLN A 295 -13.44 27.94 -10.87
C GLN A 295 -12.71 29.29 -10.99
N GLN A 296 -11.36 29.28 -11.09
CA GLN A 296 -10.51 30.46 -11.14
C GLN A 296 -9.64 30.49 -12.42
N PRO A 297 -10.22 30.53 -13.63
CA PRO A 297 -9.47 30.39 -14.89
C PRO A 297 -8.40 31.46 -15.15
N VAL A 298 -8.38 32.54 -14.37
CA VAL A 298 -7.48 33.70 -14.53
C VAL A 298 -6.42 33.78 -13.43
N ILE A 299 -6.44 32.90 -12.42
CA ILE A 299 -5.53 32.96 -11.27
C ILE A 299 -4.64 31.72 -11.26
N PRO A 300 -3.40 31.81 -11.80
CA PRO A 300 -2.41 30.76 -11.63
C PRO A 300 -2.08 30.52 -10.16
N SER A 301 -1.70 29.29 -9.80
CA SER A 301 -1.30 28.92 -8.43
C SER A 301 -0.19 29.80 -7.85
N GLU A 302 0.68 30.34 -8.71
CA GLU A 302 1.81 31.22 -8.33
C GLU A 302 1.40 32.67 -8.05
N SER A 303 0.14 33.03 -8.32
CA SER A 303 -0.40 34.39 -8.16
C SER A 303 -1.37 34.54 -6.99
N LEU A 304 -1.54 33.48 -6.19
CA LEU A 304 -2.35 33.53 -4.98
C LEU A 304 -1.69 34.44 -3.95
N THR A 305 -2.38 35.51 -3.56
CA THR A 305 -1.90 36.44 -2.52
C THR A 305 -2.84 36.46 -1.33
N PRO A 306 -2.31 36.59 -0.10
CA PRO A 306 -3.15 36.69 1.10
C PRO A 306 -4.14 37.84 1.01
N GLY A 307 -5.38 37.61 1.44
CA GLY A 307 -6.49 38.56 1.36
C GLY A 307 -7.33 38.43 0.08
N MET A 308 -6.85 37.72 -0.94
CA MET A 308 -7.67 37.43 -2.13
C MET A 308 -8.85 36.53 -1.78
N ARG A 309 -10.00 36.80 -2.38
CA ARG A 309 -11.20 35.98 -2.25
C ARG A 309 -11.34 35.05 -3.45
N ILE A 310 -11.47 33.75 -3.20
CA ILE A 310 -11.70 32.73 -4.23
C ILE A 310 -13.01 31.98 -3.99
N THR A 311 -13.54 31.35 -5.04
CA THR A 311 -14.67 30.43 -4.96
C THR A 311 -14.16 29.01 -4.83
N VAL A 312 -14.64 28.29 -3.82
CA VAL A 312 -14.33 26.87 -3.59
C VAL A 312 -15.61 26.05 -3.86
N PRO A 313 -15.59 25.12 -4.83
CA PRO A 313 -16.72 24.23 -5.08
C PRO A 313 -16.66 23.04 -4.12
N VAL A 314 -17.51 23.02 -3.10
CA VAL A 314 -17.61 21.90 -2.17
C VAL A 314 -18.41 20.77 -2.81
N ARG A 315 -17.85 19.57 -2.85
CA ARG A 315 -18.42 18.37 -3.46
C ARG A 315 -19.59 17.89 -2.63
N CYS A 316 -20.73 17.73 -3.29
CA CYS A 316 -21.97 17.16 -2.76
C CYS A 316 -22.68 16.49 -3.94
N ALA A 317 -23.73 15.70 -3.72
CA ALA A 317 -24.47 15.08 -4.81
C ALA A 317 -25.94 14.83 -4.45
N CYS A 318 -26.76 14.62 -5.48
CA CYS A 318 -28.16 14.25 -5.32
C CYS A 318 -28.40 12.80 -5.77
N PRO A 319 -29.30 12.05 -5.08
CA PRO A 319 -29.59 10.66 -5.41
C PRO A 319 -30.00 10.46 -6.88
N THR A 320 -29.43 9.45 -7.51
CA THR A 320 -29.89 8.96 -8.83
C THR A 320 -31.23 8.24 -8.73
N ARG A 321 -31.87 8.00 -9.88
CA ARG A 321 -33.14 7.27 -9.91
C ARG A 321 -33.02 5.87 -9.28
N ASN A 322 -31.97 5.14 -9.62
CA ASN A 322 -31.69 3.81 -9.06
C ASN A 322 -31.54 3.85 -7.53
N GLN A 323 -30.87 4.87 -7.00
CA GLN A 323 -30.73 5.06 -5.56
C GLN A 323 -32.08 5.35 -4.90
N THR A 324 -32.89 6.25 -5.48
CA THR A 324 -34.23 6.55 -4.94
C THR A 324 -35.18 5.37 -5.01
N ASP A 325 -35.07 4.52 -6.04
CA ASP A 325 -35.93 3.34 -6.21
C ASP A 325 -35.66 2.26 -5.13
N VAL A 326 -34.46 2.25 -4.53
CA VAL A 326 -34.11 1.39 -3.38
C VAL A 326 -34.18 2.12 -2.02
N GLY A 327 -34.79 3.31 -1.99
CA GLY A 327 -35.08 4.07 -0.77
C GLY A 327 -33.95 4.95 -0.25
N ILE A 328 -32.89 5.20 -1.03
CA ILE A 328 -31.87 6.20 -0.70
C ILE A 328 -32.43 7.59 -1.02
N ASN A 329 -32.51 8.45 0.01
CA ASN A 329 -33.10 9.79 -0.11
C ASN A 329 -32.05 10.91 -0.02
N TYR A 330 -30.86 10.62 0.51
CA TYR A 330 -29.80 11.59 0.70
C TYR A 330 -28.44 10.99 0.34
N LEU A 331 -27.50 11.84 -0.05
CA LEU A 331 -26.10 11.47 -0.21
C LEU A 331 -25.25 12.35 0.72
N LEU A 332 -24.27 11.73 1.38
CA LEU A 332 -23.35 12.37 2.31
C LEU A 332 -21.93 12.32 1.76
N SER A 333 -21.23 13.46 1.73
CA SER A 333 -19.80 13.49 1.38
C SER A 333 -18.96 13.36 2.64
N TYR A 334 -18.19 12.28 2.71
CA TYR A 334 -17.40 11.90 3.87
C TYR A 334 -15.89 12.07 3.57
N PRO A 335 -15.14 12.89 4.31
CA PRO A 335 -13.70 12.97 4.16
C PRO A 335 -13.03 11.75 4.78
N VAL A 336 -12.31 10.95 4.00
CA VAL A 336 -11.69 9.70 4.46
C VAL A 336 -10.44 10.01 5.30
N ALA A 337 -10.37 9.46 6.52
CA ALA A 337 -9.20 9.50 7.39
C ALA A 337 -8.33 8.25 7.27
N GLU A 338 -7.14 8.30 7.86
CA GLU A 338 -6.17 7.22 7.80
C GLU A 338 -6.71 5.92 8.45
N GLY A 339 -6.59 4.81 7.73
CA GLY A 339 -7.01 3.48 8.21
C GLY A 339 -8.51 3.20 8.13
N GLU A 340 -9.34 4.13 7.67
CA GLU A 340 -10.77 3.90 7.48
C GLU A 340 -11.02 3.05 6.21
N THR A 341 -12.05 2.21 6.29
CA THR A 341 -12.52 1.36 5.18
C THR A 341 -13.94 1.76 4.79
N VAL A 342 -14.41 1.34 3.61
CA VAL A 342 -15.81 1.56 3.20
C VAL A 342 -16.77 0.99 4.25
N SER A 343 -16.49 -0.21 4.76
CA SER A 343 -17.29 -0.85 5.81
C SER A 343 -17.34 -0.06 7.11
N SER A 344 -16.20 0.45 7.60
CA SER A 344 -16.19 1.24 8.83
C SER A 344 -16.92 2.58 8.66
N ILE A 345 -16.82 3.21 7.48
CA ILE A 345 -17.50 4.48 7.19
C ILE A 345 -19.01 4.28 7.08
N SER A 346 -19.49 3.27 6.33
CA SER A 346 -20.93 2.99 6.21
C SER A 346 -21.55 2.63 7.56
N ALA A 347 -20.81 1.90 8.40
CA ALA A 347 -21.24 1.54 9.75
C ALA A 347 -21.47 2.77 10.66
N LEU A 348 -20.75 3.88 10.47
CA LEU A 348 -20.98 5.13 11.23
C LEU A 348 -22.39 5.69 11.03
N PHE A 349 -23.02 5.40 9.89
CA PHE A 349 -24.35 5.87 9.53
C PHE A 349 -25.41 4.76 9.55
N GLY A 350 -25.04 3.54 9.94
CA GLY A 350 -25.93 2.38 9.93
C GLY A 350 -26.36 1.95 8.51
N GLU A 351 -25.53 2.24 7.51
CA GLU A 351 -25.82 1.97 6.10
C GLU A 351 -25.04 0.74 5.59
N ASP A 352 -25.57 0.12 4.54
CA ASP A 352 -24.98 -1.06 3.90
C ASP A 352 -23.72 -0.67 3.09
N PRO A 353 -22.55 -1.27 3.38
CA PRO A 353 -21.33 -0.98 2.64
C PRO A 353 -21.42 -1.27 1.14
N GLU A 354 -22.24 -2.23 0.69
CA GLU A 354 -22.40 -2.51 -0.74
C GLU A 354 -22.95 -1.30 -1.49
N ARG A 355 -23.87 -0.55 -0.88
CA ARG A 355 -24.41 0.68 -1.48
C ARG A 355 -23.38 1.79 -1.60
N THR A 356 -22.47 1.85 -0.62
CA THR A 356 -21.37 2.82 -0.67
C THR A 356 -20.35 2.43 -1.74
N LEU A 357 -20.08 1.15 -1.93
CA LEU A 357 -19.25 0.67 -3.05
C LEU A 357 -19.88 1.02 -4.41
N GLU A 358 -21.17 0.70 -4.59
CA GLU A 358 -21.94 1.00 -5.81
C GLU A 358 -21.94 2.49 -6.14
N ALA A 359 -22.20 3.35 -5.14
CA ALA A 359 -22.26 4.80 -5.34
C ALA A 359 -20.92 5.37 -5.84
N ASN A 360 -19.80 4.75 -5.47
CA ASN A 360 -18.44 5.22 -5.79
C ASN A 360 -17.74 4.37 -6.87
N GLN A 361 -18.43 3.45 -7.55
CA GLN A 361 -17.86 2.51 -8.53
C GLN A 361 -16.63 1.76 -7.99
N LEU A 362 -16.69 1.33 -6.73
CA LEU A 362 -15.67 0.49 -6.12
C LEU A 362 -16.04 -0.99 -6.34
N PRO A 363 -15.12 -1.82 -6.87
CA PRO A 363 -15.45 -3.18 -7.29
C PRO A 363 -15.80 -4.13 -6.15
N ASP A 364 -15.16 -3.97 -4.99
CA ASP A 364 -15.34 -4.88 -3.86
C ASP A 364 -14.90 -4.25 -2.51
N PRO A 365 -15.26 -4.85 -1.36
CA PRO A 365 -14.93 -4.32 -0.03
C PRO A 365 -13.43 -4.22 0.30
N SER A 366 -12.55 -4.89 -0.44
CA SER A 366 -11.09 -4.76 -0.29
C SER A 366 -10.51 -3.57 -1.06
N SER A 367 -11.35 -2.84 -1.80
CA SER A 367 -10.96 -1.61 -2.49
C SER A 367 -10.35 -0.62 -1.51
N THR A 368 -9.15 -0.15 -1.82
CA THR A 368 -8.45 0.82 -0.99
C THR A 368 -9.05 2.21 -1.17
N VAL A 369 -9.63 2.74 -0.09
CA VAL A 369 -9.95 4.17 0.02
C VAL A 369 -8.75 4.90 0.62
N PHE A 370 -8.28 5.93 -0.06
CA PHE A 370 -7.13 6.72 0.36
C PHE A 370 -7.56 7.86 1.30
N PHE A 371 -6.77 8.11 2.34
CA PHE A 371 -6.91 9.32 3.15
C PHE A 371 -6.73 10.59 2.30
N GLU A 372 -7.27 11.73 2.75
CA GLU A 372 -7.33 12.97 1.95
C GLU A 372 -8.12 12.84 0.63
N THR A 373 -9.13 11.96 0.62
CA THR A 373 -10.13 11.88 -0.45
C THR A 373 -11.53 11.95 0.17
N SER A 374 -12.54 12.25 -0.63
CA SER A 374 -13.94 12.19 -0.21
C SER A 374 -14.63 10.94 -0.76
N LEU A 375 -15.43 10.28 0.07
CA LEU A 375 -16.29 9.17 -0.30
C LEU A 375 -17.76 9.61 -0.21
N LEU A 376 -18.59 9.16 -1.15
CA LEU A 376 -20.02 9.46 -1.14
C LEU A 376 -20.81 8.32 -0.48
N VAL A 377 -21.48 8.60 0.62
CA VAL A 377 -22.23 7.61 1.40
C VAL A 377 -23.74 7.79 1.14
N PRO A 378 -24.43 6.80 0.54
CA PRO A 378 -25.88 6.83 0.38
C PRO A 378 -26.60 6.66 1.71
N LEU A 379 -27.58 7.52 2.00
CA LEU A 379 -28.36 7.48 3.24
C LEU A 379 -29.86 7.37 2.95
N ARG A 380 -30.56 6.52 3.71
CA ARG A 380 -32.03 6.43 3.66
C ARG A 380 -32.71 7.57 4.42
N ASN A 381 -32.13 7.92 5.56
CA ASN A 381 -32.63 8.95 6.47
C ASN A 381 -31.59 10.07 6.62
N PRO A 382 -31.98 11.26 7.10
CA PRO A 382 -31.01 12.25 7.55
C PRO A 382 -30.03 11.62 8.57
N PRO A 383 -28.72 11.90 8.47
CA PRO A 383 -27.73 11.34 9.38
C PRO A 383 -28.00 11.84 10.81
N SER A 384 -27.83 10.93 11.78
CA SER A 384 -27.95 11.26 13.21
C SER A 384 -26.56 11.53 13.80
N ARG A 385 -26.51 12.10 15.02
CA ARG A 385 -25.26 12.39 15.72
C ARG A 385 -24.32 11.17 15.73
N ILE A 386 -23.10 11.36 15.22
CA ILE A 386 -22.08 10.30 15.19
C ILE A 386 -21.64 10.03 16.62
N THR A 387 -22.09 8.91 17.18
CA THR A 387 -21.68 8.44 18.50
C THR A 387 -20.65 7.34 18.28
N VAL A 388 -19.36 7.65 18.48
CA VAL A 388 -18.32 6.61 18.45
C VAL A 388 -18.63 5.65 19.61
N PRO A 389 -18.85 4.35 19.36
CA PRO A 389 -19.06 3.41 20.45
C PRO A 389 -17.81 3.39 21.32
N SER A 390 -17.95 3.68 22.61
CA SER A 390 -16.88 3.46 23.58
C SER A 390 -16.49 1.98 23.59
N PRO A 391 -15.19 1.63 23.67
CA PRO A 391 -14.77 0.24 23.75
C PRO A 391 -15.44 -0.44 24.96
N PRO A 392 -15.97 -1.66 24.81
CA PRO A 392 -16.61 -2.36 25.92
C PRO A 392 -15.58 -2.64 27.02
N PRO A 393 -15.95 -2.51 28.31
CA PRO A 393 -15.07 -2.84 29.42
C PRO A 393 -14.65 -4.33 29.34
N PRO A 394 -13.40 -4.66 29.74
CA PRO A 394 -12.92 -6.04 29.70
C PRO A 394 -13.81 -6.96 30.55
N PRO A 395 -14.18 -8.14 30.05
CA PRO A 395 -15.04 -9.05 30.79
C PRO A 395 -14.31 -9.60 32.03
N PRO A 396 -15.00 -9.75 33.18
CA PRO A 396 -14.42 -10.38 34.35
C PRO A 396 -14.11 -11.87 34.09
N PRO A 397 -13.05 -12.42 34.73
CA PRO A 397 -12.64 -13.81 34.50
C PRO A 397 -13.74 -14.77 34.95
N SER A 398 -14.15 -15.65 34.03
CA SER A 398 -15.16 -16.67 34.30
C SER A 398 -14.55 -17.85 35.08
N PRO A 399 -15.22 -18.38 36.10
CA PRO A 399 -14.79 -19.57 36.82
C PRO A 399 -15.01 -20.85 35.98
N SER A 400 -14.09 -21.81 36.14
CA SER A 400 -14.11 -23.13 35.51
C SER A 400 -15.37 -23.95 35.88
N PRO A 401 -16.04 -24.62 34.94
CA PRO A 401 -17.16 -25.50 35.26
C PRO A 401 -16.70 -26.91 35.68
N PRO A 402 -17.42 -27.58 36.61
CA PRO A 402 -17.16 -28.96 36.99
C PRO A 402 -17.82 -29.97 36.05
N ASN A 403 -17.23 -31.18 36.03
CA ASN A 403 -17.72 -32.38 35.37
C ASN A 403 -19.13 -32.79 35.84
N SER A 404 -20.01 -33.07 34.88
CA SER A 404 -21.09 -34.05 35.08
C SER A 404 -21.40 -34.80 33.77
N THR A 405 -21.52 -36.11 33.95
CA THR A 405 -21.74 -37.21 33.01
C THR A 405 -23.03 -37.09 32.18
N PRO A 406 -23.08 -37.55 30.92
CA PRO A 406 -24.31 -37.61 30.13
C PRO A 406 -25.05 -38.95 30.28
N SER A 407 -26.32 -38.88 30.63
CA SER A 407 -27.32 -39.93 30.38
C SER A 407 -27.78 -39.85 28.92
N GLY A 408 -27.75 -40.97 28.20
CA GLY A 408 -27.96 -41.02 26.75
C GLY A 408 -29.41 -41.06 26.28
N SER A 409 -29.58 -40.84 24.97
CA SER A 409 -30.41 -41.66 24.08
C SER A 409 -30.11 -41.33 22.61
N SER A 410 -29.55 -42.31 21.91
CA SER A 410 -29.69 -42.68 20.50
C SER A 410 -30.28 -41.68 19.49
N ASP A 411 -29.50 -41.32 18.47
CA ASP A 411 -29.97 -41.59 17.09
C ASP A 411 -28.83 -41.83 16.09
N ARG A 412 -28.96 -42.91 15.31
CA ARG A 412 -27.90 -43.50 14.47
C ARG A 412 -27.92 -42.92 13.05
N THR A 413 -27.35 -41.74 12.85
CA THR A 413 -27.23 -41.16 11.48
C THR A 413 -25.80 -40.73 11.11
N TRP A 414 -24.88 -40.69 12.08
CA TRP A 414 -23.47 -40.30 11.88
C TRP A 414 -22.61 -41.33 11.10
N ILE A 415 -22.98 -42.61 11.13
CA ILE A 415 -22.11 -43.70 10.64
C ILE A 415 -21.97 -43.69 9.10
N TYR A 416 -22.93 -43.14 8.35
CA TYR A 416 -22.86 -43.10 6.88
C TYR A 416 -22.07 -41.89 6.34
N ILE A 417 -21.95 -40.81 7.12
CA ILE A 417 -21.22 -39.59 6.71
C ILE A 417 -19.71 -39.83 6.80
N LEU A 418 -19.25 -40.62 7.77
CA LEU A 418 -17.83 -40.92 7.96
C LEU A 418 -17.26 -41.87 6.88
N ALA A 419 -18.08 -42.79 6.37
CA ALA A 419 -17.67 -43.72 5.29
C ALA A 419 -17.56 -43.04 3.92
N GLY A 420 -18.39 -42.04 3.63
CA GLY A 420 -18.35 -41.29 2.37
C GLY A 420 -17.12 -40.38 2.24
N VAL A 421 -16.70 -39.77 3.35
CA VAL A 421 -15.52 -38.87 3.37
C VAL A 421 -14.21 -39.66 3.22
N LEU A 422 -14.11 -40.83 3.85
CA LEU A 422 -12.93 -41.70 3.72
C LEU A 422 -12.80 -42.31 2.32
N GLY A 423 -13.91 -42.64 1.66
CA GLY A 423 -13.91 -43.12 0.28
C GLY A 423 -13.54 -42.03 -0.74
N GLY A 424 -14.05 -40.81 -0.55
CA GLY A 424 -13.77 -39.67 -1.43
C GLY A 424 -12.31 -39.22 -1.40
N VAL A 425 -11.70 -39.17 -0.22
CA VAL A 425 -10.29 -38.78 -0.06
C VAL A 425 -9.36 -39.85 -0.66
N GLY A 426 -9.70 -41.14 -0.50
CA GLY A 426 -8.93 -42.22 -1.12
C GLY A 426 -8.92 -42.15 -2.66
N LEU A 427 -10.07 -41.83 -3.27
CA LEU A 427 -10.18 -41.72 -4.72
C LEU A 427 -9.35 -40.55 -5.28
N ILE A 428 -9.33 -39.41 -4.58
CA ILE A 428 -8.57 -38.22 -4.97
C ILE A 428 -7.07 -38.49 -4.90
N LEU A 429 -6.60 -39.17 -3.85
CA LEU A 429 -5.17 -39.51 -3.71
C LEU A 429 -4.68 -40.47 -4.79
N VAL A 430 -5.51 -41.42 -5.22
CA VAL A 430 -5.19 -42.33 -6.33
C VAL A 430 -5.11 -41.59 -7.66
N VAL A 431 -6.04 -40.67 -7.93
CA VAL A 431 -6.02 -39.84 -9.16
C VAL A 431 -4.78 -38.94 -9.19
N CYS A 432 -4.43 -38.31 -8.07
CA CYS A 432 -3.21 -37.50 -7.96
C CYS A 432 -1.94 -38.32 -8.16
N MET A 433 -1.87 -39.55 -7.63
CA MET A 433 -0.76 -40.48 -7.85
C MET A 433 -0.65 -40.94 -9.31
N VAL A 434 -1.76 -41.18 -10.00
CA VAL A 434 -1.75 -41.55 -11.43
C VAL A 434 -1.27 -40.38 -12.28
N ILE A 435 -1.72 -39.15 -12.00
CA ILE A 435 -1.25 -37.94 -12.70
C ILE A 435 0.25 -37.71 -12.44
N PHE A 436 0.71 -37.89 -11.20
CA PHE A 436 2.12 -37.79 -10.83
C PHE A 436 2.96 -38.85 -11.54
N CYS A 437 2.53 -40.11 -11.54
CA CYS A 437 3.20 -41.19 -12.26
C CYS A 437 3.20 -40.97 -13.78
N MET A 438 2.15 -40.40 -14.37
CA MET A 438 2.11 -40.08 -15.81
C MET A 438 3.07 -38.96 -16.19
N PHE A 439 3.28 -37.97 -15.31
CA PHE A 439 4.23 -36.88 -15.54
C PHE A 439 5.69 -37.31 -15.32
N PHE A 440 5.95 -38.21 -14.37
CA PHE A 440 7.32 -38.62 -14.02
C PHE A 440 7.79 -39.92 -14.67
N SER A 441 6.91 -40.73 -15.26
CA SER A 441 7.32 -41.96 -15.99
C SER A 441 7.84 -41.70 -17.41
N LYS A 442 7.76 -40.47 -17.93
CA LYS A 442 8.26 -40.13 -19.28
C LYS A 442 9.72 -39.68 -19.35
N THR A 443 10.44 -39.62 -18.23
CA THR A 443 11.84 -39.17 -18.24
C THR A 443 12.73 -40.04 -17.36
N LYS A 444 13.27 -41.12 -17.94
CA LYS A 444 14.67 -41.59 -17.70
C LYS A 444 15.04 -42.85 -18.51
N LYS A 445 16.05 -42.71 -19.40
CA LYS A 445 17.16 -43.67 -19.72
C LYS A 445 18.35 -42.83 -20.27
N LYS A 446 19.41 -42.54 -19.48
CA LYS A 446 20.79 -43.14 -19.39
C LYS A 446 21.63 -42.98 -20.69
N THR A 447 22.82 -42.35 -20.76
CA THR A 447 24.12 -42.62 -20.08
C THR A 447 25.20 -41.52 -20.36
N ASP A 448 26.15 -41.28 -19.44
CA ASP A 448 27.35 -40.37 -19.46
C ASP A 448 28.59 -40.95 -20.22
N PRO A 449 29.80 -40.30 -20.43
CA PRO A 449 30.37 -39.07 -19.82
C PRO A 449 31.18 -38.07 -20.72
N ILE A 450 31.61 -36.94 -20.11
CA ILE A 450 32.80 -36.06 -20.37
C ILE A 450 32.55 -34.61 -20.85
N ILE A 451 32.87 -33.67 -19.93
CA ILE A 451 33.39 -32.27 -20.01
C ILE A 451 32.54 -31.15 -20.65
N SER A 452 32.53 -30.02 -19.92
CA SER A 452 32.23 -28.62 -20.27
C SER A 452 30.90 -28.07 -19.78
N LEU A 453 31.04 -26.90 -19.15
CA LEU A 453 30.10 -26.17 -18.33
C LEU A 453 29.49 -25.07 -19.20
N GLU A 454 28.20 -25.20 -19.55
CA GLU A 454 27.41 -24.13 -20.18
C GLU A 454 25.97 -24.19 -19.64
N SER A 455 25.61 -23.20 -18.82
CA SER A 455 24.22 -22.89 -18.47
C SER A 455 23.71 -21.84 -19.45
N PHE A 456 22.80 -22.33 -20.29
CA PHE A 456 22.04 -21.72 -21.38
C PHE A 456 21.58 -20.26 -21.24
N GLU A 457 21.93 -19.49 -22.27
CA GLU A 457 21.11 -18.46 -22.92
C GLU A 457 19.87 -19.04 -23.61
N ALA A 458 18.80 -18.21 -23.71
CA ALA A 458 18.03 -17.84 -24.92
C ALA A 458 16.59 -17.44 -24.50
N CYS A 459 16.10 -16.19 -24.59
CA CYS A 459 15.91 -15.26 -25.72
C CYS A 459 14.58 -15.48 -26.51
N GLU A 460 13.64 -14.52 -26.33
CA GLU A 460 12.74 -13.84 -27.31
C GLU A 460 11.57 -14.64 -27.96
N LYS A 461 10.32 -14.13 -28.11
CA LYS A 461 9.77 -12.94 -28.85
C LYS A 461 8.25 -12.76 -28.61
N PRO A 462 7.56 -11.69 -29.09
CA PRO A 462 8.00 -10.34 -29.44
C PRO A 462 7.22 -9.22 -28.72
N LEU A 463 7.93 -8.12 -28.43
CA LEU A 463 7.40 -6.84 -27.97
C LEU A 463 7.28 -5.90 -29.18
N GLU A 464 6.09 -5.35 -29.43
CA GLU A 464 5.96 -4.08 -30.15
C GLU A 464 4.90 -3.20 -29.47
N LYS A 465 5.31 -1.95 -29.19
CA LYS A 465 4.58 -0.76 -28.70
C LYS A 465 4.26 -0.63 -27.21
N SER A 466 5.17 0.02 -26.47
CA SER A 466 4.96 1.32 -25.77
C SER A 466 6.06 1.61 -24.72
N LEU A 467 7.34 1.52 -25.11
CA LEU A 467 8.49 1.58 -24.19
C LEU A 467 9.40 2.80 -24.42
N GLU A 468 8.86 3.94 -24.86
CA GLU A 468 9.70 5.12 -25.15
C GLU A 468 9.71 6.21 -24.05
N ASP A 469 8.69 6.32 -23.18
CA ASP A 469 8.61 7.49 -22.27
C ASP A 469 9.37 7.30 -20.92
N GLY A 470 9.44 6.06 -20.40
CA GLY A 470 10.10 5.78 -19.12
C GLY A 470 11.63 5.60 -19.20
N SER A 471 12.15 5.26 -20.38
CA SER A 471 13.59 5.05 -20.60
C SER A 471 14.35 6.38 -20.65
N GLN A 472 13.72 7.43 -21.18
CA GLN A 472 14.34 8.74 -21.36
C GLN A 472 14.60 9.44 -20.02
N ALA A 473 13.64 9.42 -19.08
CA ALA A 473 13.82 10.02 -17.75
C ALA A 473 14.91 9.34 -16.90
N PHE A 474 15.06 8.02 -17.05
CA PHE A 474 16.13 7.25 -16.40
C PHE A 474 17.50 7.61 -16.99
N LEU A 475 17.61 7.71 -18.31
CA LEU A 475 18.82 8.10 -19.02
C LEU A 475 19.21 9.57 -18.81
N ASP A 476 18.23 10.49 -18.71
CA ASP A 476 18.45 11.90 -18.39
C ASP A 476 18.92 12.08 -16.94
N SER A 477 18.36 11.31 -16.00
CA SER A 477 18.85 11.25 -14.63
C SER A 477 20.29 10.73 -14.59
N MET A 478 20.60 9.67 -15.35
CA MET A 478 21.96 9.15 -15.50
C MET A 478 22.96 10.15 -16.10
N LEU A 479 22.56 10.91 -17.13
CA LEU A 479 23.41 11.91 -17.78
C LEU A 479 23.65 13.12 -16.86
N SER A 480 22.64 13.57 -16.12
CA SER A 480 22.77 14.65 -15.14
C SER A 480 23.65 14.27 -13.94
N ILE A 481 23.56 13.00 -13.49
CA ILE A 481 24.38 12.39 -12.44
C ILE A 481 25.83 12.26 -12.92
N ALA A 482 26.08 11.71 -14.11
CA ALA A 482 27.43 11.55 -14.64
C ALA A 482 28.18 12.89 -14.88
N GLN A 483 27.47 13.99 -15.12
CA GLN A 483 28.06 15.30 -15.39
C GLN A 483 28.30 16.17 -14.15
N SER A 484 27.78 15.80 -12.97
CA SER A 484 27.78 16.64 -11.75
C SER A 484 28.42 15.99 -10.51
N ILE A 485 29.02 14.81 -10.66
CA ILE A 485 29.39 13.94 -9.55
C ILE A 485 30.91 13.78 -9.40
N ASN A 486 31.40 13.97 -8.17
CA ASN A 486 32.79 13.68 -7.77
C ASN A 486 32.95 12.24 -7.24
N LEU A 487 31.95 11.38 -7.47
CA LEU A 487 31.90 9.98 -7.08
C LEU A 487 32.35 9.08 -8.24
N LYS A 488 32.94 7.92 -7.91
CA LYS A 488 33.34 6.94 -8.92
C LYS A 488 32.13 6.18 -9.47
N VAL A 489 32.01 6.08 -10.79
CA VAL A 489 31.06 5.17 -11.44
C VAL A 489 31.74 3.81 -11.62
N TYR A 490 31.23 2.78 -10.93
CA TYR A 490 31.73 1.41 -11.00
C TYR A 490 31.00 0.62 -12.08
N LYS A 491 31.70 -0.30 -12.74
CA LYS A 491 31.03 -1.33 -13.55
C LYS A 491 30.43 -2.39 -12.64
N PHE A 492 29.28 -2.95 -13.01
CA PHE A 492 28.63 -4.01 -12.22
C PHE A 492 29.54 -5.20 -11.95
N LYS A 493 30.33 -5.60 -12.96
CA LYS A 493 31.33 -6.67 -12.83
C LYS A 493 32.37 -6.40 -11.74
N GLU A 494 32.76 -5.14 -11.51
CA GLU A 494 33.67 -4.77 -10.42
C GLU A 494 33.02 -5.05 -9.07
N LEU A 495 31.73 -4.72 -8.91
CA LEU A 495 30.99 -4.96 -7.67
C LEU A 495 30.71 -6.45 -7.45
N GLN A 496 30.44 -7.21 -8.51
CA GLN A 496 30.32 -8.67 -8.43
C GLN A 496 31.62 -9.30 -7.94
N VAL A 497 32.77 -8.92 -8.50
CA VAL A 497 34.07 -9.41 -8.03
C VAL A 497 34.34 -8.98 -6.59
N ALA A 498 34.08 -7.72 -6.26
CA ALA A 498 34.32 -7.18 -4.91
C ALA A 498 33.51 -7.90 -3.83
N THR A 499 32.32 -8.39 -4.15
CA THR A 499 31.38 -9.04 -3.22
C THR A 499 31.33 -10.56 -3.34
N ASP A 500 32.22 -11.17 -4.13
CA ASP A 500 32.19 -12.59 -4.45
C ASP A 500 30.81 -13.03 -4.99
N ASN A 501 30.37 -12.36 -6.05
CA ASN A 501 29.06 -12.51 -6.68
C ASN A 501 27.88 -12.29 -5.71
N PHE A 502 27.98 -11.28 -4.83
CA PHE A 502 26.98 -10.99 -3.81
C PHE A 502 26.67 -12.21 -2.93
N SER A 503 27.71 -12.96 -2.55
CA SER A 503 27.58 -14.16 -1.74
C SER A 503 26.96 -13.86 -0.37
N THR A 504 26.31 -14.88 0.21
CA THR A 504 25.70 -14.78 1.53
C THR A 504 26.73 -14.57 2.64
N SER A 505 27.99 -14.97 2.45
CA SER A 505 29.08 -14.71 3.41
C SER A 505 29.49 -13.23 3.47
N ASN A 506 29.22 -12.48 2.41
CA ASN A 506 29.44 -11.04 2.35
C ASN A 506 28.17 -10.25 2.69
N HIS A 507 27.04 -10.91 2.99
CA HIS A 507 25.82 -10.22 3.40
C HIS A 507 25.98 -9.64 4.81
N ILE A 508 25.67 -8.35 4.98
CA ILE A 508 25.72 -7.68 6.30
C ILE A 508 24.32 -7.66 6.90
N LYS A 509 23.40 -6.93 6.25
CA LYS A 509 22.00 -6.77 6.68
C LYS A 509 21.18 -6.16 5.55
N GLY A 510 19.91 -6.56 5.43
CA GLY A 510 19.01 -6.01 4.42
C GLY A 510 19.56 -6.20 3.00
N SER A 511 19.74 -5.11 2.25
CA SER A 511 20.30 -5.12 0.90
C SER A 511 21.78 -4.71 0.83
N VAL A 512 22.51 -4.78 1.95
CA VAL A 512 23.90 -4.34 2.07
C VAL A 512 24.86 -5.52 2.11
N TYR A 513 25.90 -5.44 1.28
CA TYR A 513 26.96 -6.43 1.16
C TYR A 513 28.32 -5.79 1.47
N ARG A 514 29.20 -6.54 2.12
CA ARG A 514 30.61 -6.22 2.27
C ARG A 514 31.32 -6.52 0.96
N GLY A 515 32.17 -5.61 0.51
CA GLY A 515 33.04 -5.83 -0.64
C GLY A 515 34.48 -5.42 -0.37
N VAL A 516 35.38 -5.86 -1.23
CA VAL A 516 36.78 -5.42 -1.27
C VAL A 516 37.04 -4.73 -2.60
N ILE A 517 37.34 -3.43 -2.57
CA ILE A 517 37.62 -2.63 -3.75
C ILE A 517 39.02 -2.05 -3.60
N ASN A 518 39.91 -2.37 -4.53
CA ASN A 518 41.33 -1.94 -4.49
C ASN A 518 42.07 -2.31 -3.18
N GLY A 519 41.63 -3.36 -2.49
CA GLY A 519 42.19 -3.79 -1.20
C GLY A 519 41.49 -3.21 0.03
N ASP A 520 40.64 -2.20 -0.15
CA ASP A 520 39.89 -1.57 0.94
C ASP A 520 38.49 -2.17 1.09
N PHE A 521 38.00 -2.26 2.33
CA PHE A 521 36.62 -2.69 2.59
C PHE A 521 35.62 -1.60 2.20
N ALA A 522 34.53 -2.03 1.56
CA ALA A 522 33.41 -1.19 1.17
C ALA A 522 32.08 -1.83 1.59
N ALA A 523 31.06 -1.00 1.80
CA ALA A 523 29.68 -1.42 1.97
C ALA A 523 28.87 -1.10 0.72
N ILE A 524 28.32 -2.11 0.07
CA ILE A 524 27.61 -2.01 -1.21
C ILE A 524 26.12 -2.24 -0.94
N LYS A 525 25.32 -1.18 -1.02
CA LYS A 525 23.86 -1.21 -0.81
C LYS A 525 23.15 -1.28 -2.15
N LYS A 526 22.40 -2.36 -2.38
CA LYS A 526 21.48 -2.48 -3.52
C LYS A 526 20.17 -1.75 -3.21
N VAL A 527 19.73 -0.89 -4.13
CA VAL A 527 18.51 -0.09 -3.98
C VAL A 527 17.66 -0.16 -5.24
N HIS A 528 16.35 -0.31 -5.04
CA HIS A 528 15.34 -0.22 -6.09
C HIS A 528 14.70 1.17 -6.07
N GLY A 529 14.44 1.75 -7.24
CA GLY A 529 13.79 3.06 -7.36
C GLY A 529 14.74 4.26 -7.39
N ASP A 530 14.17 5.46 -7.20
CA ASP A 530 14.91 6.73 -7.29
C ASP A 530 15.76 7.00 -6.04
N VAL A 531 17.07 7.11 -6.24
CA VAL A 531 18.07 7.46 -5.20
C VAL A 531 18.74 8.80 -5.47
N SER A 532 18.22 9.59 -6.42
CA SER A 532 18.87 10.81 -6.90
C SER A 532 19.09 11.82 -5.77
N LYS A 533 18.13 11.94 -4.83
CA LYS A 533 18.24 12.86 -3.69
C LYS A 533 19.36 12.47 -2.71
N GLU A 534 19.47 11.18 -2.39
CA GLU A 534 20.53 10.67 -1.51
C GLU A 534 21.90 10.87 -2.14
N ILE A 535 22.04 10.55 -3.44
CA ILE A 535 23.29 10.76 -4.19
C ILE A 535 23.63 12.25 -4.26
N GLN A 536 22.67 13.12 -4.58
CA GLN A 536 22.90 14.57 -4.68
C GLN A 536 23.36 15.18 -3.37
N LEU A 537 22.79 14.74 -2.24
CA LEU A 537 23.24 15.19 -0.92
C LEU A 537 24.65 14.66 -0.62
N LEU A 538 24.84 13.34 -0.70
CA LEU A 538 26.11 12.68 -0.34
C LEU A 538 27.29 13.07 -1.25
N ASN A 539 27.03 13.51 -2.47
CA ASN A 539 28.04 14.07 -3.36
C ASN A 539 28.52 15.47 -2.91
N LYS A 540 27.72 16.20 -2.11
CA LYS A 540 28.02 17.55 -1.64
C LYS A 540 28.53 17.61 -0.20
N VAL A 541 28.30 16.57 0.60
CA VAL A 541 28.71 16.54 2.00
C VAL A 541 29.97 15.69 2.21
N TYR A 542 30.92 16.22 2.97
CA TYR A 542 32.13 15.50 3.35
C TYR A 542 32.51 15.85 4.78
N HIS A 543 32.35 14.90 5.70
CA HIS A 543 32.59 15.10 7.12
C HIS A 543 32.94 13.77 7.79
N SER A 544 33.83 13.78 8.79
CA SER A 544 34.30 12.57 9.47
C SER A 544 33.17 11.77 10.13
N ASN A 545 32.14 12.47 10.63
CA ASN A 545 30.99 11.89 11.32
C ASN A 545 29.75 11.66 10.43
N LEU A 546 29.90 11.72 9.11
CA LEU A 546 28.87 11.29 8.15
C LEU A 546 29.43 10.14 7.32
N ILE A 547 28.61 9.16 6.96
CA ILE A 547 29.06 8.06 6.10
C ILE A 547 29.39 8.60 4.71
N ARG A 548 30.56 8.26 4.21
CA ARG A 548 31.00 8.70 2.89
C ARG A 548 30.50 7.77 1.79
N LEU A 549 29.79 8.34 0.81
CA LEU A 549 29.55 7.69 -0.48
C LEU A 549 30.81 7.82 -1.33
N SER A 550 31.33 6.69 -1.82
CA SER A 550 32.55 6.65 -2.65
C SER A 550 32.25 6.50 -4.14
N GLY A 551 31.10 5.91 -4.47
CA GLY A 551 30.70 5.66 -5.84
C GLY A 551 29.36 5.01 -6.00
N VAL A 552 28.96 4.86 -7.24
CA VAL A 552 27.67 4.32 -7.65
C VAL A 552 27.84 3.35 -8.83
N CYS A 553 26.92 2.42 -8.97
CA CYS A 553 26.78 1.55 -10.14
C CYS A 553 25.30 1.38 -10.43
N ILE A 554 24.97 1.18 -11.70
CA ILE A 554 23.61 0.91 -12.16
C ILE A 554 23.65 -0.35 -12.99
N ASN A 555 22.77 -1.30 -12.67
CA ASN A 555 22.64 -2.54 -13.43
C ASN A 555 21.21 -3.07 -13.34
N ASP A 556 20.61 -3.39 -14.49
CA ASP A 556 19.24 -3.94 -14.62
C ASP A 556 18.19 -3.12 -13.85
N GLY A 557 18.21 -1.79 -14.00
CA GLY A 557 17.28 -0.89 -13.33
C GLY A 557 17.50 -0.72 -11.81
N ASN A 558 18.59 -1.28 -11.27
CA ASN A 558 18.93 -1.19 -9.85
C ASN A 558 20.14 -0.29 -9.63
N TRP A 559 20.09 0.48 -8.54
CA TRP A 559 21.22 1.28 -8.07
C TRP A 559 22.03 0.48 -7.04
N TYR A 560 23.34 0.63 -7.11
CA TYR A 560 24.29 0.07 -6.16
C TYR A 560 25.13 1.23 -5.62
N LEU A 561 24.94 1.55 -4.34
CA LEU A 561 25.63 2.64 -3.66
C LEU A 561 26.81 2.07 -2.89
N VAL A 562 28.02 2.58 -3.15
CA VAL A 562 29.27 2.09 -2.58
C VAL A 562 29.75 3.05 -1.50
N TYR A 563 29.55 2.69 -0.25
CA TYR A 563 29.94 3.47 0.93
C TYR A 563 31.28 2.98 1.49
N GLU A 564 31.94 3.83 2.28
CA GLU A 564 33.00 3.37 3.18
C GLU A 564 32.47 2.30 4.15
N TYR A 565 33.34 1.38 4.56
CA TYR A 565 32.96 0.31 5.48
C TYR A 565 33.23 0.71 6.94
N ALA A 566 32.18 0.78 7.74
CA ALA A 566 32.26 0.98 9.18
C ALA A 566 32.36 -0.38 9.90
N ALA A 567 33.57 -0.70 10.38
CA ALA A 567 33.93 -2.06 10.80
C ALA A 567 33.17 -2.58 12.03
N ASN A 568 32.67 -1.69 12.89
CA ASN A 568 32.00 -2.06 14.13
C ASN A 568 30.47 -2.05 14.02
N GLY A 569 29.89 -1.94 12.82
CA GLY A 569 28.45 -2.08 12.63
C GLY A 569 27.65 -0.91 13.22
N THR A 570 26.40 -1.16 13.62
CA THR A 570 25.48 -0.11 14.10
C THR A 570 25.61 0.14 15.60
N LEU A 571 25.42 1.38 16.04
CA LEU A 571 25.42 1.73 17.46
C LEU A 571 24.34 0.97 18.24
N SER A 572 23.18 0.70 17.63
CA SER A 572 22.13 -0.11 18.26
C SER A 572 22.58 -1.52 18.63
N ASP A 573 23.47 -2.14 17.83
CA ASP A 573 23.98 -3.48 18.14
C ASP A 573 24.81 -3.46 19.44
N TRP A 574 25.55 -2.38 19.70
CA TRP A 574 26.36 -2.23 20.92
C TRP A 574 25.56 -1.79 22.15
N ILE A 575 24.40 -1.16 21.95
CA ILE A 575 23.54 -0.71 23.06
C ILE A 575 22.59 -1.85 23.49
N PHE A 576 21.98 -2.58 22.54
CA PHE A 576 20.89 -3.52 22.82
C PHE A 576 21.28 -4.99 22.73
N ASN A 577 22.16 -5.37 21.80
CA ASN A 577 22.52 -6.78 21.57
C ASN A 577 23.70 -7.17 22.45
N ARG A 578 23.38 -7.58 23.67
CA ARG A 578 24.33 -8.10 24.65
C ARG A 578 24.65 -9.56 24.33
N ASP A 579 25.81 -9.82 23.77
CA ASP A 579 26.46 -11.12 23.88
C ASP A 579 27.18 -11.22 25.25
N ASP A 580 27.36 -12.43 25.78
CA ASP A 580 28.08 -12.73 27.03
C ASP A 580 29.58 -12.32 26.98
N SER A 581 29.98 -11.55 25.98
CA SER A 581 31.34 -11.09 25.70
C SER A 581 31.80 -9.92 26.58
N GLY A 582 30.89 -9.31 27.36
CA GLY A 582 31.22 -8.24 28.31
C GLY A 582 31.63 -6.90 27.67
N LYS A 583 31.29 -6.67 26.39
CA LYS A 583 31.64 -5.44 25.67
C LYS A 583 30.62 -4.34 25.95
N TYR A 584 30.97 -3.40 26.81
CA TYR A 584 30.16 -2.20 27.10
C TYR A 584 30.94 -0.93 26.77
N PHE A 585 30.27 0.08 26.21
CA PHE A 585 30.85 1.41 26.17
C PHE A 585 30.89 2.00 27.57
N CYS A 586 32.08 2.41 28.01
CA CYS A 586 32.21 3.22 29.22
C CYS A 586 31.58 4.59 29.01
N TRP A 587 31.40 5.34 30.10
CA TRP A 587 30.85 6.69 30.09
C TRP A 587 31.52 7.57 29.02
N LYS A 588 32.85 7.62 29.01
CA LYS A 588 33.62 8.45 28.09
C LYS A 588 33.38 8.08 26.63
N ASP A 589 33.26 6.80 26.31
CA ASP A 589 32.97 6.34 24.94
C ASP A 589 31.59 6.78 24.49
N ARG A 590 30.58 6.67 25.36
CA ARG A 590 29.22 7.12 25.07
C ARG A 590 29.15 8.63 24.82
N ILE A 591 29.85 9.42 25.64
CA ILE A 591 29.95 10.88 25.46
C ILE A 591 30.68 11.23 24.16
N ARG A 592 31.74 10.48 23.81
CA ARG A 592 32.46 10.66 22.54
C ARG A 592 31.56 10.34 21.34
N ILE A 593 30.81 9.24 21.38
CA ILE A 593 29.85 8.86 20.35
C ILE A 593 28.74 9.92 20.22
N ALA A 594 28.20 10.39 21.34
CA ALA A 594 27.21 11.48 21.35
C ALA A 594 27.75 12.77 20.71
N LEU A 595 28.99 13.14 21.04
CA LEU A 595 29.67 14.29 20.44
C LEU A 595 29.87 14.11 18.93
N ASP A 596 30.26 12.92 18.49
CA ASP A 596 30.44 12.61 17.07
C ASP A 596 29.14 12.77 16.28
N VAL A 597 28.04 12.19 16.78
CA VAL A 597 26.71 12.34 16.16
C VAL A 597 26.30 13.81 16.16
N ALA A 598 26.48 14.53 17.27
CA ALA A 598 26.14 15.94 17.36
C ALA A 598 26.94 16.79 16.34
N THR A 599 28.22 16.47 16.16
CA THR A 599 29.10 17.17 15.21
C THR A 599 28.67 16.91 13.77
N GLY A 600 28.31 15.67 13.43
CA GLY A 600 27.76 15.32 12.12
C GLY A 600 26.44 16.05 11.81
N LEU A 601 25.51 16.09 12.76
CA LEU A 601 24.26 16.84 12.60
C LEU A 601 24.48 18.35 12.49
N ASN A 602 25.38 18.92 13.31
CA ASN A 602 25.72 20.33 13.20
C ASN A 602 26.29 20.69 11.83
N TYR A 603 27.11 19.81 11.25
CA TYR A 603 27.59 19.98 9.86
C TYR A 603 26.42 20.08 8.87
N LEU A 604 25.43 19.18 8.96
CA LEU A 604 24.25 19.22 8.10
C LEU A 604 23.41 20.48 8.30
N HIS A 605 23.21 20.91 9.55
CA HIS A 605 22.32 22.02 9.90
C HIS A 605 22.94 23.39 9.65
N SER A 606 24.25 23.54 9.84
CA SER A 606 24.91 24.85 9.90
C SER A 606 25.91 25.07 8.76
N PHE A 607 26.39 24.00 8.12
CA PHE A 607 27.47 24.07 7.12
C PHE A 607 27.05 23.55 5.74
N THR A 608 25.78 23.17 5.57
CA THR A 608 25.19 22.97 4.24
C THR A 608 24.27 24.14 3.90
N ASN A 609 24.22 24.51 2.62
CA ASN A 609 23.38 25.60 2.13
C ASN A 609 22.54 25.12 0.94
N PRO A 610 21.21 25.03 1.09
CA PRO A 610 20.43 25.22 2.34
C PRO A 610 20.73 24.15 3.40
N PRO A 611 20.39 24.38 4.69
CA PRO A 611 20.51 23.37 5.74
C PRO A 611 19.77 22.08 5.39
N HIS A 612 20.33 20.93 5.74
CA HIS A 612 19.70 19.63 5.50
C HIS A 612 19.25 18.96 6.79
N VAL A 613 18.03 18.44 6.79
CA VAL A 613 17.45 17.64 7.89
C VAL A 613 17.55 16.16 7.52
N HIS A 614 18.06 15.34 8.43
CA HIS A 614 18.23 13.90 8.27
C HIS A 614 16.89 13.14 8.29
N LYS A 615 15.98 13.52 9.20
CA LYS A 615 14.62 12.99 9.40
C LYS A 615 14.47 11.54 9.90
N ASP A 616 15.48 10.70 9.76
CA ASP A 616 15.47 9.32 10.30
C ASP A 616 16.68 9.06 11.19
N LEU A 617 17.04 10.00 12.07
CA LEU A 617 18.14 9.79 13.02
C LEU A 617 17.70 8.79 14.11
N LYS A 618 18.48 7.73 14.29
CA LYS A 618 18.31 6.70 15.32
C LYS A 618 19.61 5.92 15.51
N THR A 619 19.73 5.18 16.61
CA THR A 619 20.93 4.37 16.92
C THR A 619 21.27 3.33 15.84
N SER A 620 20.28 2.79 15.11
CA SER A 620 20.51 1.88 13.98
C SER A 620 20.98 2.56 12.69
N ASN A 621 20.84 3.89 12.61
CA ASN A 621 21.36 4.72 11.52
C ASN A 621 22.63 5.48 11.93
N VAL A 622 23.30 5.05 13.00
CA VAL A 622 24.63 5.49 13.39
C VAL A 622 25.56 4.28 13.32
N LEU A 623 26.60 4.37 12.48
CA LEU A 623 27.62 3.35 12.33
C LEU A 623 28.87 3.69 13.14
N LEU A 624 29.62 2.67 13.53
CA LEU A 624 30.89 2.81 14.24
C LEU A 624 32.03 2.33 13.34
N ASP A 625 33.00 3.21 13.08
CA ASP A 625 34.20 2.84 12.35
C ASP A 625 35.19 2.03 13.22
N GLY A 626 36.35 1.70 12.66
CA GLY A 626 37.37 0.88 13.34
C GLY A 626 37.87 1.47 14.67
N ASP A 627 37.79 2.80 14.83
CA ASP A 627 38.22 3.52 16.04
C ASP A 627 37.05 3.86 16.98
N PHE A 628 35.89 3.24 16.74
CA PHE A 628 34.63 3.51 17.44
C PHE A 628 34.17 4.97 17.33
N ARG A 629 34.50 5.64 16.22
CA ARG A 629 33.94 6.96 15.91
C ARG A 629 32.59 6.81 15.24
N ALA A 630 31.66 7.68 15.60
CA ALA A 630 30.29 7.60 15.12
C ALA A 630 30.15 8.30 13.75
N LYS A 631 29.45 7.62 12.83
CA LYS A 631 29.12 8.08 11.48
C LYS A 631 27.62 7.95 11.22
N ILE A 632 26.96 9.07 10.93
CA ILE A 632 25.54 9.08 10.56
C ILE A 632 25.37 8.48 9.16
N THR A 633 24.39 7.59 8.98
CA THR A 633 24.07 6.91 7.71
C THR A 633 22.57 6.98 7.38
N ASN A 634 22.20 6.48 6.20
CA ASN A 634 20.83 6.38 5.70
C ASN A 634 20.17 7.74 5.38
N PHE A 635 20.73 8.44 4.40
CA PHE A 635 20.27 9.76 3.95
C PHE A 635 19.12 9.71 2.93
N ALA A 636 18.52 8.54 2.71
CA ALA A 636 17.42 8.35 1.75
C ALA A 636 16.22 9.28 2.01
N MET A 637 16.03 9.69 3.26
CA MET A 637 14.91 10.54 3.70
C MET A 637 15.31 11.99 3.91
N ALA A 638 16.59 12.30 3.81
CA ALA A 638 17.13 13.61 4.10
C ALA A 638 16.67 14.64 3.07
N ARG A 639 16.46 15.88 3.52
CA ARG A 639 16.06 16.98 2.63
C ARG A 639 16.50 18.35 3.16
N SER A 640 16.61 19.30 2.24
CA SER A 640 16.75 20.72 2.55
C SER A 640 15.62 21.26 3.45
N THR A 641 15.94 22.17 4.37
CA THR A 641 14.96 22.94 5.16
C THR A 641 14.25 24.01 4.37
N GLU A 642 14.87 24.49 3.28
CA GLU A 642 14.21 25.40 2.35
C GLU A 642 13.29 24.60 1.43
N GLY A 643 11.98 24.89 1.50
CA GLY A 643 11.14 24.88 0.31
C GLY A 643 11.56 26.02 -0.61
N ARG A 644 11.00 26.13 -1.82
CA ARG A 644 11.16 27.38 -2.58
C ARG A 644 10.70 28.53 -1.67
N GLU A 645 11.62 29.45 -1.34
CA GLU A 645 11.40 30.69 -0.59
C GLU A 645 11.17 30.58 0.94
N GLY A 646 12.19 30.20 1.72
CA GLY A 646 12.44 30.73 3.08
C GLY A 646 11.47 30.41 4.24
N GLU A 647 10.36 29.71 4.02
CA GLU A 647 9.47 29.19 5.07
C GLU A 647 9.83 27.74 5.47
N PHE A 648 9.45 27.34 6.69
CA PHE A 648 9.58 25.95 7.14
C PHE A 648 9.01 25.01 6.09
N ALA A 649 9.80 24.04 5.64
CA ALA A 649 9.31 23.05 4.70
C ALA A 649 8.26 22.18 5.40
N LEU A 650 6.97 22.48 5.22
CA LEU A 650 5.89 21.59 5.63
C LEU A 650 5.90 20.35 4.71
N THR A 651 5.54 19.18 5.23
CA THR A 651 5.40 17.96 4.43
C THR A 651 4.17 17.17 4.83
N ARG A 652 3.35 16.85 3.83
CA ARG A 652 2.25 15.89 3.93
C ARG A 652 2.71 14.42 4.01
N HIS A 653 3.98 14.15 3.66
CA HIS A 653 4.59 12.82 3.77
C HIS A 653 5.46 12.79 5.02
N ILE A 654 4.84 12.42 6.15
CA ILE A 654 5.54 12.12 7.40
C ILE A 654 6.17 10.75 7.24
N VAL A 655 7.49 10.77 7.22
CA VAL A 655 8.34 9.60 7.11
C VAL A 655 9.40 9.71 8.20
N GLY A 656 9.63 8.62 8.92
CA GLY A 656 10.64 8.50 9.98
C GLY A 656 10.35 7.29 10.86
N THR A 657 11.22 7.04 11.84
CA THR A 657 11.04 5.93 12.77
C THR A 657 10.19 6.35 13.97
N LYS A 658 9.10 5.62 14.24
CA LYS A 658 8.24 5.84 15.41
C LYS A 658 9.06 5.83 16.70
N GLY A 659 8.82 6.78 17.60
CA GLY A 659 9.58 6.98 18.84
C GLY A 659 10.68 8.04 18.73
N TYR A 660 11.22 8.32 17.54
CA TYR A 660 12.22 9.38 17.32
C TYR A 660 11.63 10.63 16.66
N MET A 661 10.42 10.53 16.12
CA MET A 661 9.75 11.63 15.44
C MET A 661 9.30 12.71 16.43
N ALA A 662 9.61 13.96 16.11
CA ALA A 662 9.24 15.11 16.91
C ALA A 662 7.72 15.37 16.86
N PRO A 663 7.11 15.87 17.95
CA PRO A 663 5.66 16.08 18.04
C PRO A 663 5.12 17.01 16.96
N GLU A 664 5.79 18.14 16.69
CA GLU A 664 5.38 19.10 15.66
C GLU A 664 5.47 18.55 14.24
N TYR A 665 6.33 17.54 14.04
CA TYR A 665 6.43 16.84 12.77
C TYR A 665 5.29 15.84 12.59
N LEU A 666 4.86 15.19 13.68
CA LEU A 666 3.71 14.27 13.68
C LEU A 666 2.38 15.02 13.54
N GLU A 667 2.24 16.16 14.22
CA GLU A 667 1.01 16.95 14.27
C GLU A 667 0.82 17.78 12.99
N ASN A 668 1.88 18.46 12.54
CA ASN A 668 1.77 19.52 11.53
C ASN A 668 2.65 19.27 10.30
N GLY A 669 3.41 18.17 10.26
CA GLY A 669 4.35 17.90 9.17
C GLY A 669 5.50 18.92 9.09
N LEU A 670 5.79 19.64 10.17
CA LEU A 670 6.80 20.68 10.19
C LEU A 670 8.21 20.09 10.07
N VAL A 671 8.94 20.42 9.00
CA VAL A 671 10.35 20.04 8.86
C VAL A 671 11.25 21.23 9.13
N SER A 672 12.07 21.07 10.16
CA SER A 672 13.12 21.99 10.54
C SER A 672 14.32 21.20 11.08
N THR A 673 15.47 21.85 11.23
CA THR A 673 16.63 21.26 11.93
C THR A 673 16.29 20.79 13.35
N LYS A 674 15.29 21.40 13.99
CA LYS A 674 14.83 21.05 15.34
C LYS A 674 14.17 19.66 15.42
N LEU A 675 13.75 19.09 14.30
CA LEU A 675 13.27 17.70 14.22
C LEU A 675 14.42 16.73 14.56
N ASP A 676 15.57 16.91 13.92
CA ASP A 676 16.75 16.07 14.20
C ASP A 676 17.28 16.31 15.62
N VAL A 677 17.15 17.52 16.18
CA VAL A 677 17.50 17.81 17.59
C VAL A 677 16.66 16.96 18.54
N TYR A 678 15.35 16.85 18.29
CA TYR A 678 14.48 15.99 19.09
C TYR A 678 14.89 14.51 18.96
N ALA A 679 15.09 14.03 17.72
CA ALA A 679 15.54 12.67 17.48
C ALA A 679 16.90 12.37 18.15
N PHE A 680 17.80 13.36 18.19
CA PHE A 680 19.07 13.27 18.91
C PHE A 680 18.86 13.15 20.42
N GLY A 681 17.90 13.90 21.00
CA GLY A 681 17.50 13.73 22.40
C GLY A 681 17.04 12.31 22.73
N VAL A 682 16.26 11.69 21.84
CA VAL A 682 15.82 10.29 21.99
C VAL A 682 17.01 9.33 21.86
N LEU A 683 17.88 9.53 20.86
CA LEU A 683 19.11 8.74 20.70
C LEU A 683 20.00 8.80 21.95
N LEU A 684 20.13 9.97 22.58
CA LEU A 684 20.88 10.13 23.82
C LEU A 684 20.27 9.34 24.98
N LEU A 685 18.92 9.28 25.08
CA LEU A 685 18.26 8.43 26.08
C LEU A 685 18.69 6.97 25.90
N GLU A 686 18.66 6.45 24.68
CA GLU A 686 19.10 5.08 24.41
C GLU A 686 20.57 4.88 24.79
N VAL A 687 21.43 5.83 24.42
CA VAL A 687 22.86 5.81 24.74
C VAL A 687 23.11 5.80 26.25
N ILE A 688 22.37 6.56 27.07
CA ILE A 688 22.65 6.59 28.53
C ILE A 688 21.94 5.49 29.31
N THR A 689 20.78 5.02 28.83
CA THR A 689 19.94 4.06 29.56
C THR A 689 20.15 2.61 29.14
N GLY A 690 20.65 2.39 27.93
CA GLY A 690 20.68 1.05 27.33
C GLY A 690 19.29 0.50 26.97
N LYS A 691 18.24 1.34 26.93
CA LYS A 691 16.85 0.93 26.63
C LYS A 691 16.41 1.48 25.28
N GLU A 692 15.61 0.72 24.55
CA GLU A 692 15.04 1.16 23.27
C GLU A 692 14.04 2.31 23.46
N ALA A 693 13.97 3.20 22.47
CA ALA A 693 13.08 4.35 22.43
C ALA A 693 11.61 4.01 22.75
N THR A 694 11.12 2.86 22.26
CA THR A 694 9.73 2.39 22.47
C THR A 694 9.37 2.20 23.93
N ALA A 695 10.32 1.82 24.79
CA ALA A 695 10.11 1.62 26.22
C ALA A 695 9.80 2.94 26.98
N PHE A 696 10.07 4.09 26.37
CA PHE A 696 9.80 5.40 26.97
C PHE A 696 8.40 5.94 26.65
N TYR A 697 7.72 5.34 25.67
CA TYR A 697 6.41 5.79 25.16
C TYR A 697 5.28 4.79 25.40
N SER A 698 5.54 3.65 26.04
CA SER A 698 4.57 2.56 26.25
C SER A 698 3.78 2.62 27.57
N ASP A 699 4.06 3.60 28.43
CA ASP A 699 3.45 3.71 29.77
C ASP A 699 2.39 4.82 29.75
N GLU A 700 1.10 4.45 29.80
CA GLU A 700 -0.05 5.36 29.71
C GLU A 700 -0.17 6.32 30.91
N HIS A 701 0.68 6.18 31.93
CA HIS A 701 0.51 6.85 33.21
C HIS A 701 1.50 7.98 33.54
N ASN A 702 2.54 8.26 32.73
CA ASN A 702 3.43 9.43 32.96
C ASN A 702 4.14 9.91 31.69
N ASN A 703 4.08 11.22 31.41
CA ASN A 703 4.80 11.85 30.29
C ASN A 703 6.33 11.73 30.48
N LEU A 704 7.07 11.37 29.43
CA LEU A 704 8.54 11.28 29.43
C LEU A 704 9.21 12.57 29.94
N SER A 705 8.61 13.73 29.63
CA SER A 705 9.07 15.03 30.11
C SER A 705 8.99 15.15 31.64
N ASP A 706 7.94 14.61 32.28
CA ASP A 706 7.74 14.68 33.73
C ASP A 706 8.73 13.77 34.45
N ARG A 707 8.99 12.59 33.87
CA ARG A 707 10.03 11.68 34.38
C ARG A 707 11.41 12.32 34.35
N LEU A 708 11.78 12.94 33.23
CA LEU A 708 13.08 13.61 33.11
C LEU A 708 13.18 14.84 34.03
N SER A 709 12.10 15.60 34.19
CA SER A 709 12.08 16.78 35.07
C SER A 709 12.21 16.39 36.54
N ASN A 710 11.42 15.41 37.00
CA ASN A 710 11.54 14.86 38.36
C ASN A 710 12.95 14.31 38.64
N MET A 711 13.66 13.79 37.62
CA MET A 711 15.02 13.28 37.79
C MET A 711 16.06 14.39 37.92
N VAL A 712 15.92 15.47 37.14
CA VAL A 712 16.78 16.65 37.30
C VAL A 712 16.63 17.24 38.70
N GLU A 713 15.39 17.26 39.23
CA GLU A 713 15.10 17.73 40.59
C GLU A 713 15.70 16.83 41.68
N ASN A 714 15.68 15.51 41.49
CA ASN A 714 16.20 14.52 42.44
C ASN A 714 17.71 14.23 42.30
N GLY A 715 18.39 14.88 41.35
CA GLY A 715 19.83 14.80 41.14
C GLY A 715 20.38 13.36 41.04
N LYS A 716 21.39 13.04 41.86
CA LYS A 716 22.11 11.75 41.82
C LYS A 716 21.23 10.54 42.14
N GLU A 717 20.21 10.69 42.99
CA GLU A 717 19.30 9.58 43.31
C GLU A 717 18.34 9.28 42.15
N GLY A 718 17.88 10.30 41.43
CA GLY A 718 17.06 10.15 40.23
C GLY A 718 17.78 9.40 39.10
N LEU A 719 19.11 9.56 38.99
CA LEU A 719 19.94 8.92 37.95
C LEU A 719 20.07 7.41 38.11
N LYS A 720 20.06 6.88 39.34
CA LYS A 720 20.26 5.44 39.63
C LYS A 720 19.21 4.53 38.97
N HIS A 721 18.01 5.04 38.73
CA HIS A 721 16.91 4.29 38.11
C HIS A 721 16.90 4.36 36.58
N LEU A 722 17.67 5.28 35.99
CA LEU A 722 17.67 5.55 34.55
C LEU A 722 18.94 5.03 33.87
N ILE A 723 20.10 5.22 34.50
CA ILE A 723 21.38 4.78 33.95
C ILE A 723 21.48 3.26 33.99
N GLU A 724 22.01 2.70 32.91
CA GLU A 724 22.22 1.27 32.76
C GLU A 724 22.97 0.68 33.99
N PRO A 725 22.52 -0.44 34.58
CA PRO A 725 23.14 -0.98 35.78
C PRO A 725 24.64 -1.31 35.65
N SER A 726 25.09 -1.67 34.45
CA SER A 726 26.51 -1.89 34.13
C SER A 726 27.36 -0.61 34.17
N MET A 727 26.72 0.56 34.13
CA MET A 727 27.38 1.86 34.30
C MET A 727 27.34 2.37 35.74
N LEU A 728 26.53 1.78 36.64
CA LEU A 728 26.34 2.29 38.02
C LEU A 728 27.63 2.49 38.82
N GLU A 729 28.71 1.79 38.47
CA GLU A 729 29.97 1.83 39.21
C GLU A 729 30.99 2.87 38.71
N ASN A 730 30.81 3.50 37.52
CA ASN A 730 31.88 4.31 36.92
C ASN A 730 31.40 5.45 35.99
N TYR A 731 30.67 6.44 36.52
CA TYR A 731 30.42 7.71 35.82
C TYR A 731 30.43 8.93 36.78
N PRO A 732 30.82 10.11 36.28
CA PRO A 732 30.71 11.37 37.01
C PRO A 732 29.24 11.82 37.07
N ALA A 733 28.62 11.66 38.25
CA ALA A 733 27.19 11.90 38.45
C ALA A 733 26.77 13.34 38.09
N GLU A 734 27.61 14.31 38.40
CA GLU A 734 27.36 15.72 38.11
C GLU A 734 27.30 15.97 36.60
N LEU A 735 28.17 15.34 35.81
CA LEU A 735 28.13 15.43 34.35
C LEU A 735 26.94 14.65 33.78
N ALA A 736 26.54 13.54 34.41
CA ALA A 736 25.35 12.81 34.01
C ALA A 736 24.06 13.63 34.19
N VAL A 737 23.95 14.42 35.27
CA VAL A 737 22.83 15.37 35.42
C VAL A 737 22.83 16.38 34.27
N VAL A 738 23.98 16.92 33.88
CA VAL A 738 24.08 17.87 32.76
C VAL A 738 23.64 17.22 31.44
N VAL A 739 24.02 15.97 31.18
CA VAL A 739 23.55 15.23 29.99
C VAL A 739 22.04 15.05 30.01
N VAL A 740 21.44 14.70 31.16
CA VAL A 740 19.98 14.56 31.29
C VAL A 740 19.26 15.90 31.10
N GLN A 741 19.82 17.00 31.60
CA GLN A 741 19.28 18.35 31.36
C GLN A 741 19.31 18.72 29.87
N LEU A 742 20.39 18.35 29.17
CA LEU A 742 20.50 18.58 27.72
C LEU A 742 19.48 17.74 26.95
N ILE A 743 19.29 16.47 27.34
CA ILE A 743 18.23 15.59 26.79
C ILE A 743 16.85 16.23 26.98
N ASN A 744 16.53 16.69 28.20
CA ASN A 744 15.26 17.36 28.48
C ASN A 744 15.06 18.63 27.63
N SER A 745 16.14 19.35 27.33
CA SER A 745 16.12 20.52 26.46
C SER A 745 15.88 20.14 24.99
N CYS A 746 16.49 19.06 24.50
CA CYS A 746 16.26 18.53 23.16
C CYS A 746 14.83 18.00 22.97
N LEU A 747 14.21 17.46 24.03
CA LEU A 747 12.88 16.84 23.99
C LEU A 747 11.73 17.81 24.29
N LYS A 748 11.98 19.13 24.33
CA LYS A 748 10.92 20.12 24.50
C LYS A 748 9.87 20.03 23.39
N GLN A 749 8.60 20.12 23.78
CA GLN A 749 7.47 20.13 22.85
C GLN A 749 7.59 21.27 21.82
N ASN A 750 7.86 22.50 22.28
CA ASN A 750 8.10 23.62 21.39
C ASN A 750 9.48 23.51 20.71
N PRO A 751 9.56 23.40 19.37
CA PRO A 751 10.83 23.26 18.64
C PRO A 751 11.77 24.46 18.82
N THR A 752 11.23 25.67 19.00
CA THR A 752 12.04 26.88 19.20
C THR A 752 12.74 26.92 20.56
N ALA A 753 12.25 26.15 21.54
CA ALA A 753 12.86 26.03 22.86
C ALA A 753 13.99 24.99 22.92
N ARG A 754 14.19 24.22 21.85
CA ARG A 754 15.29 23.24 21.77
C ARG A 754 16.58 23.96 21.40
N PRO A 755 17.75 23.55 21.93
CA PRO A 755 19.04 24.15 21.59
C PRO A 755 19.40 23.92 20.11
N ALA A 756 20.28 24.74 19.56
CA ALA A 756 20.89 24.46 18.26
C ALA A 756 22.01 23.39 18.38
N MET A 757 22.34 22.71 17.28
CA MET A 757 23.31 21.61 17.32
C MET A 757 24.73 22.08 17.68
N ASP A 758 25.10 23.32 17.36
CA ASP A 758 26.38 23.91 17.76
C ASP A 758 26.47 24.11 19.29
N GLU A 759 25.40 24.56 19.95
CA GLU A 759 25.31 24.64 21.41
C GLU A 759 25.45 23.25 22.06
N ILE A 760 24.81 22.24 21.47
CA ILE A 760 24.92 20.83 21.89
C ILE A 760 26.36 20.34 21.75
N VAL A 761 27.02 20.59 20.61
CA VAL A 761 28.42 20.21 20.36
C VAL A 761 29.35 20.85 21.38
N GLN A 762 29.19 22.15 21.66
CA GLN A 762 29.99 22.83 22.68
C GLN A 762 29.78 22.21 24.07
N SER A 763 28.54 21.86 24.42
CA SER A 763 28.20 21.23 25.69
C SER A 763 28.87 19.86 25.82
N PHE A 764 28.75 19.00 24.81
CA PHE A 764 29.39 17.67 24.81
C PHE A 764 30.92 17.74 24.77
N SER A 765 31.50 18.73 24.09
CA SER A 765 32.96 18.94 24.11
C SER A 765 33.48 19.25 25.51
N ARG A 766 32.76 20.11 26.27
CA ARG A 766 33.07 20.40 27.68
C ARG A 766 32.88 19.16 28.55
N ILE A 767 31.76 18.44 28.38
CA ILE A 767 31.48 17.20 29.14
C ILE A 767 32.56 16.15 28.90
N LEU A 768 33.01 15.96 27.65
CA LEU A 768 34.06 14.99 27.30
C LEU A 768 35.42 15.36 27.92
N THR A 769 35.75 16.65 27.92
CA THR A 769 36.98 17.17 28.54
C THR A 769 36.93 16.92 30.05
N SER A 770 35.84 17.29 30.72
CA SER A 770 35.64 17.06 32.16
C SER A 770 35.60 15.57 32.53
N SER A 771 35.00 14.74 31.67
CA SER A 771 34.98 13.28 31.87
C SER A 771 36.39 12.71 31.80
N SER A 772 37.22 13.19 30.87
CA SER A 772 38.61 12.77 30.75
C SER A 772 39.45 13.18 31.96
N THR A 773 39.22 14.36 32.53
CA THR A 773 39.89 14.76 33.79
C THR A 773 39.44 13.92 34.97
N TRP A 774 38.15 13.54 35.01
CA TRP A 774 37.61 12.68 36.05
C TRP A 774 38.24 11.28 36.00
N ASP A 775 38.34 10.67 34.82
CA ASP A 775 39.00 9.36 34.62
C ASP A 775 40.47 9.37 35.07
N LEU A 776 41.19 10.48 34.82
CA LEU A 776 42.57 10.62 35.29
C LEU A 776 42.65 10.71 36.81
N SER A 777 41.74 11.48 37.44
CA SER A 777 41.69 11.65 38.90
C SER A 777 41.28 10.37 39.64
N SER A 778 40.33 9.61 39.10
CA SER A 778 39.90 8.34 39.65
C SER A 778 41.04 7.32 39.57
N ASN A 779 41.69 7.19 38.41
CA ASN A 779 42.85 6.30 38.24
C ASN A 779 44.02 6.66 39.16
N MET A 780 44.28 7.95 39.42
CA MET A 780 45.33 8.38 40.34
C MET A 780 44.99 8.05 41.80
N SER A 781 43.71 8.15 42.19
CA SER A 781 43.24 7.77 43.54
C SER A 781 43.36 6.26 43.82
N TRP A 782 43.16 5.41 42.80
CA TRP A 782 43.39 3.96 42.88
C TRP A 782 44.89 3.60 42.95
N SER A 783 45.76 4.37 42.29
CA SER A 783 47.22 4.16 42.37
C SER A 783 47.84 4.59 43.71
N GLN A 784 47.23 5.54 44.43
CA GLN A 784 47.67 5.94 45.77
C GLN A 784 47.12 5.04 46.89
N THR A 785 45.97 4.41 46.71
CA THR A 785 45.45 3.41 47.67
C THR A 785 46.17 2.07 47.58
N SER A 786 46.71 1.70 46.41
CA SER A 786 47.51 0.49 46.22
C SER A 786 48.98 0.60 46.66
N THR A 787 49.48 1.81 46.95
CA THR A 787 50.83 2.05 47.49
C THR A 787 50.86 2.33 48.99
N GLY A 788 49.71 2.41 49.65
CA GLY A 788 49.56 2.61 51.10
C GLY A 788 49.46 1.33 51.94
N SER A 789 49.56 0.15 51.32
CA SER A 789 49.56 -1.15 52.00
C SER A 789 50.85 -1.93 51.72
N SER A 790 51.98 -1.38 52.16
CA SER A 790 53.27 -2.09 52.27
C SER A 790 53.68 -2.20 53.73
#